data_AF-B9IPG0-F1
#
_entry.id   AF-B9IPG0-F1
#
_cell.length_a   1.000
_cell.length_b   1.000
_cell.length_c   1.000
_cell.angle_alpha   90.00
_cell.angle_beta   90.00
_cell.angle_gamma   90.00
#
_symmetry.space_group_name_H-M   'P 1'
#
loop_
_entity.id
_entity.type
_entity.pdbx_description
1 polymer ?
#
loop_
_entity_poly.entity_id
_entity_poly.type
_entity_poly.pdbx_seq_one_letter_code
_entity_poly.pdbx_strand_id
1 'polypeptide(L)'
;MCIAKNEEALRLQPRFAECYGNMANAWKEKGDIDRAIRYYLVSIELRPNFADAWSNLASAYMRKGRLNEASQCCRQALALNPLLVDAHSNLGNLMKAQGLVQEAYSCYLEALRIQPSFAIAWSNLAGLFMESGDLNRALQYYKEAVKLKPKFPDAYLNLGNVYKALGMPQEAIMCYQRAVQTRPNYAMAFGNLASTCYERGQVELAILHYKQAIACDQRFLEAYNNLGNALKDVGRVDEALQCYNQCLSIQPNHPQALTNLGNIYMEWNMSAAAASCYKATLAVTTGLSAPFNNLAVIYKQQGNYSDAISCYNEVLRIEPMAADGLVNRGNTYKEIGRVSEAIQDYIHAINIRPTMAEAHANLASAYKDSGHVEAAIKSYRQALLLRPDFPEATCNLLHTLQCVCCWEDRDKMFDEVEGIIRRQISMSVLPSVQPFHAIAYPIDPVLALEISHKYAAHCSIIASRFALSPFKHPAPLPVKHERGSGRLRIGYVSSDFGNHPLSHLMGSVFGMHNRENVEVFCYALSPNDGTEWRQRTQFEAEHFIDVSAMSSDMIAKLINEDKIQILINLNGYTKGARNEIFAMQPAPIQVSYMGFPGTTGATYIDYLVTDEFVSPTRFSHIYSEKLVHLPHCYFVNDYKQKNLDVLDPTCQHKRLDYGLPEDKFIFACFNQLYKMDPEIFNTWCNILKRVPNSALWLLRFPAAGEMRLRAYAVAQGVNPDQIIFTDVAMKQEHIRRSALADLFLDTPLCNAHTTGTDILWAGLPMVTMPLEKMATRVAGSLCLATGLGDEMIVSSMKEYEERAVSLALNKPKLQSLTNRLKAFRMTCPLFDTKRWVRNLERAYFKMWNIHCSGQQPHHFKVAENDFDCPYDR
;
A
#
# COMPACT_ATOMS: atom_id res chain seq x y z
N MET A 1 -57.97 33.72 -27.04
CA MET A 1 -58.63 34.34 -28.21
C MET A 1 -59.05 33.30 -29.25
N CYS A 2 -58.15 32.47 -29.78
CA CYS A 2 -58.48 31.42 -30.76
C CYS A 2 -59.60 30.45 -30.29
N ILE A 3 -59.51 29.95 -29.06
CA ILE A 3 -60.53 29.06 -28.46
C ILE A 3 -61.90 29.75 -28.41
N ALA A 4 -61.98 30.94 -27.80
CA ALA A 4 -63.23 31.69 -27.66
C ALA A 4 -63.90 32.02 -29.02
N LYS A 5 -63.11 32.32 -30.06
CA LYS A 5 -63.63 32.59 -31.40
C LYS A 5 -64.12 31.35 -32.14
N ASN A 6 -63.46 30.21 -31.95
CA ASN A 6 -63.98 28.94 -32.46
C ASN A 6 -65.25 28.48 -31.71
N GLU A 7 -65.38 28.79 -30.40
CA GLU A 7 -66.62 28.52 -29.64
C GLU A 7 -67.79 29.36 -30.16
N GLU A 8 -67.55 30.64 -30.48
CA GLU A 8 -68.54 31.52 -31.09
C GLU A 8 -68.97 31.02 -32.49
N ALA A 9 -68.01 30.60 -33.32
CA ALA A 9 -68.29 30.02 -34.63
C ALA A 9 -69.12 28.72 -34.54
N LEU A 10 -68.84 27.87 -33.55
CA LEU A 10 -69.60 26.63 -33.32
C LEU A 10 -71.03 26.88 -32.80
N ARG A 11 -71.31 28.03 -32.16
CA ARG A 11 -72.69 28.41 -31.81
C ARG A 11 -73.53 28.75 -33.04
N LEU A 12 -72.90 29.31 -34.08
CA LEU A 12 -73.55 29.67 -35.34
C LEU A 12 -73.66 28.45 -36.29
N GLN A 13 -72.62 27.61 -36.31
CA GLN A 13 -72.59 26.39 -37.14
C GLN A 13 -72.03 25.20 -36.34
N PRO A 14 -72.90 24.43 -35.65
CA PRO A 14 -72.48 23.33 -34.78
C PRO A 14 -71.82 22.15 -35.50
N ARG A 15 -71.96 22.03 -36.82
CA ARG A 15 -71.37 20.94 -37.64
C ARG A 15 -70.16 21.39 -38.45
N PHE A 16 -69.37 22.33 -37.93
CA PHE A 16 -68.19 22.87 -38.63
C PHE A 16 -66.89 22.15 -38.21
N ALA A 17 -66.48 21.15 -38.99
CA ALA A 17 -65.36 20.26 -38.67
C ALA A 17 -64.01 21.01 -38.49
N GLU A 18 -63.75 22.03 -39.30
CA GLU A 18 -62.53 22.85 -39.27
C GLU A 18 -62.40 23.63 -37.96
N CYS A 19 -63.51 24.14 -37.41
CA CYS A 19 -63.52 24.79 -36.11
C CYS A 19 -63.12 23.83 -34.98
N TYR A 20 -63.61 22.58 -35.01
CA TYR A 20 -63.20 21.56 -34.05
C TYR A 20 -61.72 21.19 -34.20
N GLY A 21 -61.20 21.09 -35.43
CA GLY A 21 -59.78 20.86 -35.68
C GLY A 21 -58.88 22.00 -35.17
N ASN A 22 -59.29 23.25 -35.40
CA ASN A 22 -58.60 24.44 -34.88
C ASN A 22 -58.64 24.53 -33.36
N MET A 23 -59.78 24.16 -32.76
CA MET A 23 -59.93 24.04 -31.30
C MET A 23 -58.97 23.02 -30.73
N ALA A 24 -58.88 21.85 -31.36
CA ALA A 24 -57.99 20.77 -30.96
C ALA A 24 -56.51 21.20 -31.03
N ASN A 25 -56.11 21.92 -32.08
CA ASN A 25 -54.78 22.52 -32.18
C ASN A 25 -54.48 23.49 -31.02
N ALA A 26 -55.42 24.38 -30.69
CA ALA A 26 -55.24 25.34 -29.60
C ALA A 26 -55.13 24.66 -28.21
N TRP A 27 -55.90 23.60 -27.95
CA TRP A 27 -55.76 22.81 -26.71
C TRP A 27 -54.46 22.01 -26.67
N LYS A 28 -54.00 21.48 -27.81
CA LYS A 28 -52.72 20.80 -27.95
C LYS A 28 -51.54 21.73 -27.62
N GLU A 29 -51.62 22.99 -28.05
CA GLU A 29 -50.63 24.03 -27.73
C GLU A 29 -50.66 24.44 -26.26
N LYS A 30 -51.84 24.49 -25.63
CA LYS A 30 -51.98 24.70 -24.18
C LYS A 30 -51.54 23.50 -23.32
N GLY A 31 -51.22 22.36 -23.93
CA GLY A 31 -50.77 21.16 -23.25
C GLY A 31 -51.88 20.23 -22.75
N ASP A 32 -53.16 20.57 -22.95
CA ASP A 32 -54.29 19.68 -22.63
C ASP A 32 -54.55 18.73 -23.82
N ILE A 33 -53.74 17.67 -23.87
CA ILE A 33 -53.76 16.71 -24.97
C ILE A 33 -55.04 15.88 -24.98
N ASP A 34 -55.65 15.62 -23.81
CA ASP A 34 -56.90 14.86 -23.72
C ASP A 34 -58.08 15.64 -24.32
N ARG A 35 -58.17 16.95 -24.06
CA ARG A 35 -59.14 17.81 -24.76
C ARG A 35 -58.84 17.90 -26.24
N ALA A 36 -57.57 18.04 -26.62
CA ALA A 36 -57.19 18.09 -28.03
C ALA A 36 -57.64 16.83 -28.79
N ILE A 37 -57.37 15.64 -28.26
CA ILE A 37 -57.79 14.35 -28.83
C ILE A 37 -59.31 14.31 -29.02
N ARG A 38 -60.09 14.69 -27.99
CA ARG A 38 -61.56 14.71 -28.09
C ARG A 38 -62.05 15.61 -29.22
N TYR A 39 -61.47 16.81 -29.36
CA TYR A 39 -61.88 17.73 -30.42
C TYR A 39 -61.44 17.28 -31.82
N TYR A 40 -60.28 16.62 -31.97
CA TYR A 40 -59.91 15.99 -33.25
C TYR A 40 -60.87 14.86 -33.63
N LEU A 41 -61.30 14.02 -32.67
CA LEU A 41 -62.25 12.95 -32.93
C LEU A 41 -63.59 13.49 -33.42
N VAL A 42 -64.11 14.55 -32.80
CA VAL A 42 -65.35 15.23 -33.25
C VAL A 42 -65.16 15.84 -34.65
N SER A 43 -64.01 16.45 -34.92
CA SER A 43 -63.67 17.01 -36.24
C SER A 43 -63.70 15.92 -37.34
N ILE A 44 -63.12 14.75 -37.04
CA ILE A 44 -63.06 13.59 -37.93
C ILE A 44 -64.45 12.94 -38.10
N GLU A 45 -65.26 12.86 -37.04
CA GLU A 45 -66.63 12.33 -37.12
C GLU A 45 -67.51 13.18 -38.06
N LEU A 46 -67.39 14.51 -37.96
CA LEU A 46 -68.12 15.44 -38.83
C LEU A 46 -67.59 15.44 -40.28
N ARG A 47 -66.30 15.16 -40.47
CA ARG A 47 -65.65 15.12 -41.79
C ARG A 47 -64.57 14.01 -41.86
N PRO A 48 -64.95 12.76 -42.17
CA PRO A 48 -64.02 11.63 -42.15
C PRO A 48 -62.84 11.73 -43.13
N ASN A 49 -62.98 12.51 -44.20
CA ASN A 49 -61.94 12.77 -45.19
C ASN A 49 -60.99 13.94 -44.83
N PHE A 50 -61.04 14.45 -43.59
CA PHE A 50 -60.20 15.55 -43.15
C PHE A 50 -58.78 15.07 -42.78
N ALA A 51 -57.92 14.93 -43.79
CA ALA A 51 -56.59 14.34 -43.63
C ALA A 51 -55.69 15.06 -42.60
N ASP A 52 -55.77 16.40 -42.51
CA ASP A 52 -55.00 17.18 -41.53
C ASP A 52 -55.44 16.89 -40.08
N ALA A 53 -56.72 16.63 -39.84
CA ALA A 53 -57.22 16.27 -38.52
C ALA A 53 -56.71 14.88 -38.09
N TRP A 54 -56.66 13.91 -39.02
CA TRP A 54 -56.04 12.60 -38.80
C TRP A 54 -54.55 12.70 -38.48
N SER A 55 -53.79 13.49 -39.25
CA SER A 55 -52.34 13.71 -39.01
C SER A 55 -52.09 14.39 -37.65
N ASN A 56 -52.89 15.39 -37.31
CA ASN A 56 -52.77 16.08 -36.02
C ASN A 56 -53.22 15.23 -34.83
N LEU A 57 -54.21 14.34 -35.00
CA LEU A 57 -54.61 13.35 -34.01
C LEU A 57 -53.48 12.34 -33.77
N ALA A 58 -52.80 11.89 -34.82
CA ALA A 58 -51.64 11.00 -34.70
C ALA A 58 -50.54 11.62 -33.83
N SER A 59 -50.22 12.89 -34.07
CA SER A 59 -49.27 13.65 -33.24
C SER A 59 -49.71 13.75 -31.76
N ALA A 60 -51.01 13.92 -31.51
CA ALA A 60 -51.55 13.95 -30.15
C ALA A 60 -51.48 12.58 -29.45
N TYR A 61 -51.77 11.49 -30.15
CA TYR A 61 -51.60 10.13 -29.62
C TYR A 61 -50.13 9.78 -29.35
N MET A 62 -49.23 10.22 -30.22
CA MET A 62 -47.79 10.07 -30.02
C MET A 62 -47.33 10.75 -28.71
N ARG A 63 -47.80 11.97 -28.42
CA ARG A 63 -47.53 12.66 -27.14
C ARG A 63 -48.08 11.94 -25.91
N LYS A 64 -49.09 11.08 -26.08
CA LYS A 64 -49.67 10.23 -25.02
C LYS A 64 -49.06 8.83 -24.94
N GLY A 65 -48.08 8.52 -25.79
CA GLY A 65 -47.47 7.17 -25.85
C GLY A 65 -48.36 6.11 -26.50
N ARG A 66 -49.48 6.50 -27.12
CA ARG A 66 -50.42 5.60 -27.81
C ARG A 66 -49.95 5.35 -29.25
N LEU A 67 -48.85 4.60 -29.38
CA LEU A 67 -48.11 4.46 -30.65
C LEU A 67 -48.91 3.74 -31.74
N ASN A 68 -49.72 2.75 -31.36
CA ASN A 68 -50.51 1.98 -32.32
C ASN A 68 -51.62 2.82 -32.94
N GLU A 69 -52.37 3.56 -32.11
CA GLU A 69 -53.41 4.48 -32.57
C GLU A 69 -52.83 5.64 -33.37
N ALA A 70 -51.64 6.15 -32.97
CA ALA A 70 -50.93 7.16 -33.74
C ALA A 70 -50.56 6.64 -35.15
N SER A 71 -50.04 5.42 -35.25
CA SER A 71 -49.66 4.81 -36.54
C SER A 71 -50.86 4.60 -37.46
N GLN A 72 -51.98 4.13 -36.91
CA GLN A 72 -53.25 4.01 -37.65
C GLN A 72 -53.73 5.37 -38.17
N CYS A 73 -53.69 6.42 -37.34
CA CYS A 73 -54.08 7.76 -37.74
C CYS A 73 -53.17 8.33 -38.84
N CYS A 74 -51.85 8.12 -38.76
CA CYS A 74 -50.92 8.53 -39.83
C CYS A 74 -51.22 7.79 -41.15
N ARG A 75 -51.44 6.48 -41.12
CA ARG A 75 -51.78 5.70 -42.33
C ARG A 75 -53.10 6.16 -42.93
N GLN A 76 -54.10 6.47 -42.09
CA GLN A 76 -55.37 7.01 -42.55
C GLN A 76 -55.22 8.40 -43.18
N ALA A 77 -54.42 9.28 -42.58
CA ALA A 77 -54.11 10.59 -43.15
C ALA A 77 -53.43 10.46 -44.52
N LEU A 78 -52.48 9.53 -44.67
CA LEU A 78 -51.76 9.27 -45.92
C LEU A 78 -52.62 8.56 -46.98
N ALA A 79 -53.58 7.71 -46.57
CA ALA A 79 -54.55 7.11 -47.49
C ALA A 79 -55.49 8.17 -48.09
N LEU A 80 -55.85 9.19 -47.31
CA LEU A 80 -56.68 10.33 -47.74
C LEU A 80 -55.88 11.36 -48.55
N ASN A 81 -54.63 11.61 -48.18
CA ASN A 81 -53.74 12.52 -48.89
C ASN A 81 -52.27 12.03 -48.81
N PRO A 82 -51.76 11.36 -49.87
CA PRO A 82 -50.38 10.85 -49.90
C PRO A 82 -49.29 11.94 -49.89
N LEU A 83 -49.65 13.21 -50.11
CA LEU A 83 -48.71 14.34 -50.19
C LEU A 83 -48.48 15.04 -48.84
N LEU A 84 -49.06 14.55 -47.73
CA LEU A 84 -48.88 15.12 -46.40
C LEU A 84 -47.49 14.81 -45.82
N VAL A 85 -46.55 15.74 -45.98
CA VAL A 85 -45.16 15.61 -45.49
C VAL A 85 -45.07 15.42 -43.97
N ASP A 86 -45.90 16.11 -43.19
CA ASP A 86 -45.94 15.96 -41.73
C ASP A 86 -46.42 14.55 -41.33
N ALA A 87 -47.34 13.95 -42.09
CA ALA A 87 -47.84 12.60 -41.83
C ALA A 87 -46.78 11.54 -42.14
N HIS A 88 -46.02 11.68 -43.23
CA HIS A 88 -44.86 10.83 -43.53
C HIS A 88 -43.78 10.95 -42.44
N SER A 89 -43.43 12.16 -42.01
CA SER A 89 -42.45 12.35 -40.95
C SER A 89 -42.93 11.83 -39.59
N ASN A 90 -44.20 12.01 -39.24
CA ASN A 90 -44.75 11.47 -38.00
C ASN A 90 -44.81 9.94 -38.03
N LEU A 91 -45.17 9.34 -39.18
CA LEU A 91 -45.10 7.89 -39.37
C LEU A 91 -43.67 7.38 -39.22
N GLY A 92 -42.69 8.06 -39.80
CA GLY A 92 -41.28 7.71 -39.64
C GLY A 92 -40.81 7.73 -38.19
N ASN A 93 -41.21 8.75 -37.41
CA ASN A 93 -40.89 8.83 -35.98
C ASN A 93 -41.50 7.66 -35.20
N LEU A 94 -42.72 7.23 -35.56
CA LEU A 94 -43.39 6.09 -34.94
C LEU A 94 -42.70 4.76 -35.28
N MET A 95 -42.32 4.57 -36.55
CA MET A 95 -41.55 3.38 -36.98
C MET A 95 -40.20 3.31 -36.27
N LYS A 96 -39.52 4.45 -36.13
CA LYS A 96 -38.27 4.56 -35.37
C LYS A 96 -38.48 4.15 -33.91
N ALA A 97 -39.51 4.67 -33.25
CA ALA A 97 -39.84 4.32 -31.87
C ALA A 97 -40.20 2.83 -31.68
N GLN A 98 -40.65 2.16 -32.75
CA GLN A 98 -40.93 0.72 -32.78
C GLN A 98 -39.72 -0.15 -33.15
N GLY A 99 -38.55 0.46 -33.41
CA GLY A 99 -37.34 -0.25 -33.85
C GLY A 99 -37.31 -0.61 -35.35
N LEU A 100 -38.31 -0.18 -36.12
CA LEU A 100 -38.42 -0.41 -37.56
C LEU A 100 -37.64 0.66 -38.34
N VAL A 101 -36.31 0.62 -38.22
CA VAL A 101 -35.40 1.67 -38.74
C VAL A 101 -35.50 1.85 -40.26
N GLN A 102 -35.63 0.76 -41.02
CA GLN A 102 -35.74 0.81 -42.49
C GLN A 102 -37.05 1.44 -42.95
N GLU A 103 -38.14 1.18 -42.24
CA GLU A 103 -39.45 1.78 -42.52
C GLU A 103 -39.43 3.27 -42.15
N ALA A 104 -38.80 3.64 -41.03
CA ALA A 104 -38.58 5.03 -40.65
C ALA A 104 -37.79 5.81 -41.70
N TYR A 105 -36.68 5.22 -42.18
CA TYR A 105 -35.86 5.77 -43.25
C TYR A 105 -36.67 6.03 -44.53
N SER A 106 -37.47 5.04 -44.95
CA SER A 106 -38.34 5.14 -46.13
C SER A 106 -39.37 6.27 -45.99
N CYS A 107 -40.00 6.40 -44.82
CA CYS A 107 -40.96 7.47 -44.54
C CYS A 107 -40.33 8.87 -44.60
N TYR A 108 -39.11 9.04 -44.05
CA TYR A 108 -38.41 10.33 -44.13
C TYR A 108 -37.97 10.66 -45.56
N LEU A 109 -37.53 9.66 -46.34
CA LEU A 109 -37.22 9.88 -47.75
C LEU A 109 -38.44 10.29 -48.56
N GLU A 110 -39.60 9.68 -48.33
CA GLU A 110 -40.85 10.10 -48.99
C GLU A 110 -41.24 11.53 -48.62
N ALA A 111 -41.10 11.92 -47.34
CA ALA A 111 -41.30 13.32 -46.94
C ALA A 111 -40.37 14.28 -47.69
N LEU A 112 -39.10 13.90 -47.88
CA LEU A 112 -38.12 14.71 -48.63
C LEU A 112 -38.32 14.66 -50.14
N ARG A 113 -38.84 13.56 -50.69
CA ARG A 113 -39.21 13.46 -52.12
C ARG A 113 -40.35 14.41 -52.46
N ILE A 114 -41.33 14.54 -51.55
CA ILE A 114 -42.46 15.46 -51.71
C ILE A 114 -42.02 16.91 -51.45
N GLN A 115 -41.28 17.16 -50.37
CA GLN A 115 -40.78 18.50 -50.03
C GLN A 115 -39.29 18.46 -49.60
N PRO A 116 -38.36 18.71 -50.53
CA PRO A 116 -36.93 18.72 -50.22
C PRO A 116 -36.51 19.79 -49.18
N SER A 117 -37.31 20.85 -49.01
CA SER A 117 -37.06 21.91 -48.02
C SER A 117 -37.55 21.59 -46.61
N PHE A 118 -38.11 20.40 -46.37
CA PHE A 118 -38.67 20.01 -45.07
C PHE A 118 -37.57 19.66 -44.06
N ALA A 119 -37.06 20.68 -43.37
CA ALA A 119 -35.92 20.59 -42.43
C ALA A 119 -36.08 19.52 -41.32
N ILE A 120 -37.31 19.23 -40.89
CA ILE A 120 -37.58 18.23 -39.85
C ILE A 120 -37.23 16.82 -40.34
N ALA A 121 -37.57 16.45 -41.57
CA ALA A 121 -37.21 15.14 -42.11
C ALA A 121 -35.69 14.99 -42.29
N TRP A 122 -34.97 16.05 -42.71
CA TRP A 122 -33.50 16.03 -42.73
C TRP A 122 -32.90 15.79 -41.34
N SER A 123 -33.41 16.46 -40.31
CA SER A 123 -32.98 16.28 -38.92
C SER A 123 -33.28 14.86 -38.39
N ASN A 124 -34.45 14.31 -38.72
CA ASN A 124 -34.83 12.96 -38.29
C ASN A 124 -34.00 11.88 -38.99
N LEU A 125 -33.74 12.07 -40.29
CA LEU A 125 -32.86 11.21 -41.08
C LEU A 125 -31.43 11.22 -40.52
N ALA A 126 -30.91 12.41 -40.19
CA ALA A 126 -29.61 12.57 -39.56
C ALA A 126 -29.53 11.83 -38.21
N GLY A 127 -30.62 11.84 -37.43
CA GLY A 127 -30.72 11.10 -36.18
C GLY A 127 -30.63 9.58 -36.35
N LEU A 128 -31.14 9.02 -37.45
CA LEU A 128 -30.97 7.59 -37.77
C LEU A 128 -29.49 7.26 -38.03
N PHE A 129 -28.79 8.12 -38.78
CA PHE A 129 -27.37 7.91 -39.06
C PHE A 129 -26.50 8.06 -37.81
N MET A 130 -26.83 9.00 -36.94
CA MET A 130 -26.18 9.17 -35.63
C MET A 130 -26.28 7.88 -34.79
N GLU A 131 -27.47 7.27 -34.72
CA GLU A 131 -27.68 6.00 -33.99
C GLU A 131 -26.95 4.81 -34.62
N SER A 132 -26.79 4.80 -35.95
CA SER A 132 -26.02 3.76 -36.66
C SER A 132 -24.51 3.95 -36.61
N GLY A 133 -24.01 5.07 -36.06
CA GLY A 133 -22.59 5.41 -36.00
C GLY A 133 -22.00 6.06 -37.26
N ASP A 134 -22.79 6.31 -38.30
CA ASP A 134 -22.35 7.04 -39.51
C ASP A 134 -22.39 8.55 -39.26
N LEU A 135 -21.40 9.03 -38.50
CA LEU A 135 -21.28 10.42 -38.07
C LEU A 135 -21.14 11.40 -39.25
N ASN A 136 -20.56 10.96 -40.37
CA ASN A 136 -20.34 11.80 -41.55
C ASN A 136 -21.66 12.11 -42.27
N ARG A 137 -22.53 11.11 -42.47
CA ARG A 137 -23.88 11.35 -43.04
C ARG A 137 -24.77 12.11 -42.08
N ALA A 138 -24.70 11.80 -40.78
CA ALA A 138 -25.41 12.57 -39.75
C ALA A 138 -25.03 14.05 -39.81
N LEU A 139 -23.73 14.36 -39.89
CA LEU A 139 -23.21 15.72 -40.02
C LEU A 139 -23.77 16.44 -41.25
N GLN A 140 -23.74 15.78 -42.41
CA GLN A 140 -24.23 16.36 -43.67
C GLN A 140 -25.73 16.71 -43.58
N TYR A 141 -26.55 15.80 -43.07
CA TYR A 141 -27.99 15.99 -43.02
C TYR A 141 -28.44 16.96 -41.93
N TYR A 142 -27.76 17.01 -40.78
CA TYR A 142 -28.01 18.06 -39.80
C TYR A 142 -27.62 19.45 -40.33
N LYS A 143 -26.53 19.57 -41.11
CA LYS A 143 -26.15 20.83 -41.78
C LYS A 143 -27.24 21.32 -42.74
N GLU A 144 -27.79 20.43 -43.56
CA GLU A 144 -28.91 20.81 -44.44
C GLU A 144 -30.16 21.18 -43.64
N ALA A 145 -30.48 20.48 -42.54
CA ALA A 145 -31.61 20.83 -41.67
C ALA A 145 -31.50 22.24 -41.08
N VAL A 146 -30.34 22.63 -40.54
CA VAL A 146 -30.14 23.98 -39.96
C VAL A 146 -30.01 25.07 -41.02
N LYS A 147 -29.55 24.74 -42.23
CA LYS A 147 -29.51 25.64 -43.39
C LYS A 147 -30.92 25.97 -43.88
N LEU A 148 -31.79 24.96 -43.99
CA LEU A 148 -33.17 25.12 -44.41
C LEU A 148 -34.03 25.81 -43.33
N LYS A 149 -33.72 25.59 -42.05
CA LYS A 149 -34.40 26.22 -40.92
C LYS A 149 -33.39 26.78 -39.90
N PRO A 150 -32.92 28.03 -40.06
CA PRO A 150 -31.93 28.64 -39.16
C PRO A 150 -32.38 28.82 -37.71
N LYS A 151 -33.69 28.78 -37.42
CA LYS A 151 -34.26 28.79 -36.06
C LYS A 151 -34.74 27.38 -35.67
N PHE A 152 -33.81 26.44 -35.55
CA PHE A 152 -34.08 25.04 -35.20
C PHE A 152 -33.19 24.54 -34.06
N PRO A 153 -33.57 24.78 -32.79
CA PRO A 153 -32.69 24.54 -31.65
C PRO A 153 -32.33 23.05 -31.46
N ASP A 154 -33.28 22.14 -31.69
CA ASP A 154 -33.03 20.70 -31.52
C ASP A 154 -32.04 20.16 -32.58
N ALA A 155 -32.10 20.68 -33.82
CA ALA A 155 -31.15 20.35 -34.87
C ALA A 155 -29.74 20.89 -34.56
N TYR A 156 -29.62 22.09 -33.98
CA TYR A 156 -28.33 22.60 -33.52
C TYR A 156 -27.76 21.82 -32.33
N LEU A 157 -28.59 21.40 -31.36
CA LEU A 157 -28.14 20.54 -30.26
C LEU A 157 -27.55 19.23 -30.81
N ASN A 158 -28.29 18.55 -31.69
CA ASN A 158 -27.84 17.27 -32.24
C ASN A 158 -26.64 17.41 -33.17
N LEU A 159 -26.58 18.49 -33.98
CA LEU A 159 -25.40 18.82 -34.77
C LEU A 159 -24.15 19.02 -33.88
N GLY A 160 -24.33 19.69 -32.73
CA GLY A 160 -23.26 19.83 -31.73
C GLY A 160 -22.79 18.49 -31.17
N ASN A 161 -23.71 17.58 -30.88
CA ASN A 161 -23.37 16.23 -30.41
C ASN A 161 -22.56 15.44 -31.46
N VAL A 162 -22.89 15.59 -32.74
CA VAL A 162 -22.14 14.97 -33.86
C VAL A 162 -20.72 15.54 -33.94
N TYR A 163 -20.57 16.87 -33.88
CA TYR A 163 -19.24 17.49 -33.86
C TYR A 163 -18.41 17.06 -32.65
N LYS A 164 -19.03 16.93 -31.47
CA LYS A 164 -18.36 16.39 -30.28
C LYS A 164 -17.86 14.96 -30.53
N ALA A 165 -18.70 14.09 -31.08
CA ALA A 165 -18.32 12.71 -31.41
C ALA A 165 -17.21 12.60 -32.48
N LEU A 166 -17.12 13.58 -33.38
CA LEU A 166 -16.06 13.69 -34.39
C LEU A 166 -14.76 14.33 -33.86
N GLY A 167 -14.68 14.70 -32.58
CA GLY A 167 -13.50 15.35 -32.01
C GLY A 167 -13.35 16.83 -32.43
N MET A 168 -14.45 17.49 -32.78
CA MET A 168 -14.52 18.89 -33.22
C MET A 168 -15.24 19.76 -32.17
N PRO A 169 -14.62 20.04 -31.00
CA PRO A 169 -15.32 20.64 -29.87
C PRO A 169 -15.65 22.13 -30.04
N GLN A 170 -14.90 22.87 -30.87
CA GLN A 170 -15.17 24.30 -31.12
C GLN A 170 -16.47 24.48 -31.90
N GLU A 171 -16.67 23.67 -32.92
CA GLU A 171 -17.87 23.62 -33.74
C GLU A 171 -19.07 23.14 -32.92
N ALA A 172 -18.85 22.17 -32.01
CA ALA A 172 -19.88 21.73 -31.07
C ALA A 172 -20.36 22.88 -30.17
N ILE A 173 -19.43 23.64 -29.56
CA ILE A 173 -19.73 24.82 -28.73
C ILE A 173 -20.56 25.84 -29.53
N MET A 174 -20.17 26.15 -30.77
CA MET A 174 -20.91 27.10 -31.61
C MET A 174 -22.35 26.62 -31.87
N CYS A 175 -22.54 25.31 -32.08
CA CYS A 175 -23.87 24.75 -32.28
C CYS A 175 -24.72 24.82 -31.01
N TYR A 176 -24.17 24.47 -29.84
CA TYR A 176 -24.90 24.60 -28.57
C TYR A 176 -25.23 26.05 -28.24
N GLN A 177 -24.32 27.00 -28.51
CA GLN A 177 -24.56 28.43 -28.36
C GLN A 177 -25.73 28.91 -29.23
N ARG A 178 -25.80 28.47 -30.50
CA ARG A 178 -26.94 28.76 -31.39
C ARG A 178 -28.24 28.12 -30.89
N ALA A 179 -28.18 26.93 -30.31
CA ALA A 179 -29.34 26.26 -29.72
C ALA A 179 -29.92 27.06 -28.54
N VAL A 180 -29.08 27.52 -27.60
CA VAL A 180 -29.52 28.34 -26.45
C VAL A 180 -29.93 29.77 -26.85
N GLN A 181 -29.32 30.35 -27.89
CA GLN A 181 -29.76 31.65 -28.44
C GLN A 181 -31.18 31.55 -29.03
N THR A 182 -31.50 30.43 -29.68
CA THR A 182 -32.81 30.20 -30.29
C THR A 182 -33.87 29.78 -29.28
N ARG A 183 -33.47 29.04 -28.23
CA ARG A 183 -34.31 28.63 -27.10
C ARG A 183 -33.58 28.91 -25.78
N PRO A 184 -33.80 30.07 -25.13
CA PRO A 184 -33.09 30.44 -23.90
C PRO A 184 -33.32 29.51 -22.70
N ASN A 185 -34.47 28.82 -22.62
CA ASN A 185 -34.76 27.86 -21.55
C ASN A 185 -34.46 26.41 -22.00
N TYR A 186 -33.23 26.14 -22.45
CA TYR A 186 -32.85 24.83 -22.98
C TYR A 186 -31.77 24.16 -22.14
N ALA A 187 -32.19 23.51 -21.04
CA ALA A 187 -31.30 22.90 -20.05
C ALA A 187 -30.26 21.95 -20.67
N MET A 188 -30.68 21.03 -21.56
CA MET A 188 -29.77 20.08 -22.23
C MET A 188 -28.68 20.78 -23.06
N ALA A 189 -29.01 21.87 -23.76
CA ALA A 189 -28.03 22.60 -24.55
C ALA A 189 -26.99 23.32 -23.67
N PHE A 190 -27.41 23.89 -22.53
CA PHE A 190 -26.48 24.43 -21.54
C PHE A 190 -25.62 23.33 -20.89
N GLY A 191 -26.20 22.17 -20.57
CA GLY A 191 -25.46 21.03 -20.02
C GLY A 191 -24.38 20.49 -20.96
N ASN A 192 -24.72 20.31 -22.25
CA ASN A 192 -23.76 19.83 -23.25
C ASN A 192 -22.68 20.89 -23.57
N LEU A 193 -23.07 22.17 -23.59
CA LEU A 193 -22.12 23.29 -23.70
C LEU A 193 -21.14 23.28 -22.52
N ALA A 194 -21.65 23.16 -21.29
CA ALA A 194 -20.84 23.10 -20.08
C ALA A 194 -19.86 21.92 -20.09
N SER A 195 -20.33 20.71 -20.44
CA SER A 195 -19.51 19.50 -20.56
C SER A 195 -18.39 19.68 -21.58
N THR A 196 -18.68 20.28 -22.73
CA THR A 196 -17.67 20.52 -23.78
C THR A 196 -16.65 21.59 -23.36
N CYS A 197 -17.07 22.62 -22.61
CA CYS A 197 -16.14 23.58 -22.01
C CYS A 197 -15.24 22.93 -20.95
N TYR A 198 -15.80 22.06 -20.11
CA TYR A 198 -15.07 21.34 -19.06
C TYR A 198 -13.98 20.44 -19.65
N GLU A 199 -14.29 19.65 -20.67
CA GLU A 199 -13.32 18.78 -21.37
C GLU A 199 -12.16 19.56 -22.02
N ARG A 200 -12.35 20.86 -22.30
CA ARG A 200 -11.31 21.76 -22.83
C ARG A 200 -10.51 22.49 -21.75
N GLY A 201 -10.75 22.21 -20.48
CA GLY A 201 -10.13 22.91 -19.35
C GLY A 201 -10.69 24.31 -19.10
N GLN A 202 -11.80 24.70 -19.74
CA GLN A 202 -12.48 25.98 -19.50
C GLN A 202 -13.46 25.86 -18.33
N VAL A 203 -12.93 25.53 -17.15
CA VAL A 203 -13.73 25.07 -15.99
C VAL A 203 -14.70 26.14 -15.47
N GLU A 204 -14.29 27.40 -15.39
CA GLU A 204 -15.17 28.50 -14.95
C GLU A 204 -16.37 28.73 -15.88
N LEU A 205 -16.14 28.61 -17.21
CA LEU A 205 -17.23 28.67 -18.20
C LEU A 205 -18.17 27.46 -18.08
N ALA A 206 -17.62 26.27 -17.79
CA ALA A 206 -18.43 25.09 -17.52
C ALA A 206 -19.32 25.28 -16.28
N ILE A 207 -18.78 25.80 -15.18
CA ILE A 207 -19.52 26.11 -13.95
C ILE A 207 -20.70 27.06 -14.25
N LEU A 208 -20.44 28.14 -15.01
CA LEU A 208 -21.48 29.09 -15.41
C LEU A 208 -22.61 28.40 -16.18
N HIS A 209 -22.28 27.62 -17.19
CA HIS A 209 -23.27 26.97 -18.04
C HIS A 209 -24.01 25.82 -17.33
N TYR A 210 -23.38 25.07 -16.42
CA TYR A 210 -24.10 24.11 -15.59
C TYR A 210 -25.11 24.79 -14.66
N LYS A 211 -24.74 25.92 -14.04
CA LYS A 211 -25.68 26.73 -13.24
C LYS A 211 -26.87 27.22 -14.09
N GLN A 212 -26.64 27.60 -15.34
CA GLN A 212 -27.71 27.96 -16.28
C GLN A 212 -28.60 26.75 -16.65
N ALA A 213 -28.00 25.58 -16.85
CA ALA A 213 -28.75 24.34 -17.10
C ALA A 213 -29.69 24.00 -15.93
N ILE A 214 -29.19 24.09 -14.69
CA ILE A 214 -29.97 23.87 -13.46
C ILE A 214 -31.06 24.94 -13.27
N ALA A 215 -30.77 26.20 -13.62
CA ALA A 215 -31.78 27.26 -13.57
C ALA A 215 -32.94 27.02 -14.56
N CYS A 216 -32.65 26.39 -15.70
CA CYS A 216 -33.67 25.98 -16.68
C CYS A 216 -34.45 24.74 -16.23
N ASP A 217 -33.78 23.77 -15.60
CA ASP A 217 -34.39 22.55 -15.07
C ASP A 217 -33.75 22.17 -13.72
N GLN A 218 -34.50 22.42 -12.64
CA GLN A 218 -34.06 22.15 -11.27
C GLN A 218 -33.93 20.66 -10.95
N ARG A 219 -34.39 19.76 -11.82
CA ARG A 219 -34.30 18.30 -11.66
C ARG A 219 -33.22 17.66 -12.55
N PHE A 220 -32.36 18.47 -13.17
CA PHE A 220 -31.33 17.98 -14.09
C PHE A 220 -30.13 17.37 -13.33
N LEU A 221 -30.22 16.05 -13.07
CA LEU A 221 -29.26 15.27 -12.28
C LEU A 221 -27.82 15.37 -12.80
N GLU A 222 -27.62 15.19 -14.10
CA GLU A 222 -26.29 15.20 -14.73
C GLU A 222 -25.60 16.56 -14.58
N ALA A 223 -26.38 17.66 -14.61
CA ALA A 223 -25.85 18.99 -14.41
C ALA A 223 -25.36 19.21 -12.97
N TYR A 224 -26.08 18.71 -11.94
CA TYR A 224 -25.61 18.76 -10.56
C TYR A 224 -24.34 17.93 -10.36
N ASN A 225 -24.32 16.69 -10.84
CA ASN A 225 -23.13 15.83 -10.71
C ASN A 225 -21.90 16.44 -11.39
N ASN A 226 -22.06 16.92 -12.63
CA ASN A 226 -20.93 17.47 -13.38
C ASN A 226 -20.51 18.87 -12.91
N LEU A 227 -21.44 19.68 -12.39
CA LEU A 227 -21.09 20.91 -11.68
C LEU A 227 -20.27 20.61 -10.44
N GLY A 228 -20.62 19.57 -9.68
CA GLY A 228 -19.84 19.10 -8.53
C GLY A 228 -18.39 18.76 -8.92
N ASN A 229 -18.19 18.03 -10.02
CA ASN A 229 -16.84 17.71 -10.53
C ASN A 229 -16.06 18.99 -10.87
N ALA A 230 -16.68 19.90 -11.63
CA ALA A 230 -16.05 21.16 -12.03
C ALA A 230 -15.68 22.04 -10.83
N LEU A 231 -16.54 22.12 -9.82
CA LEU A 231 -16.29 22.85 -8.58
C LEU A 231 -15.16 22.22 -7.75
N LYS A 232 -15.09 20.89 -7.71
CA LYS A 232 -13.99 20.17 -7.04
C LYS A 232 -12.64 20.51 -7.67
N ASP A 233 -12.56 20.52 -9.00
CA ASP A 233 -11.31 20.78 -9.73
C ASP A 233 -10.76 22.19 -9.49
N VAL A 234 -11.63 23.17 -9.22
CA VAL A 234 -11.22 24.55 -8.85
C VAL A 234 -11.07 24.74 -7.33
N GLY A 235 -11.12 23.66 -6.54
CA GLY A 235 -10.95 23.68 -5.08
C GLY A 235 -12.17 24.14 -4.27
N ARG A 236 -13.33 24.33 -4.90
CA ARG A 236 -14.59 24.76 -4.24
C ARG A 236 -15.37 23.55 -3.70
N VAL A 237 -14.76 22.81 -2.78
CA VAL A 237 -15.23 21.50 -2.30
C VAL A 237 -16.60 21.58 -1.62
N ASP A 238 -16.86 22.62 -0.80
CA ASP A 238 -18.15 22.77 -0.11
C ASP A 238 -19.33 22.92 -1.06
N GLU A 239 -19.15 23.67 -2.16
CA GLU A 239 -20.17 23.80 -3.20
C GLU A 239 -20.32 22.51 -4.00
N ALA A 240 -19.23 21.76 -4.23
CA ALA A 240 -19.31 20.45 -4.88
C ALA A 240 -20.16 19.47 -4.06
N LEU A 241 -19.99 19.46 -2.73
CA LEU A 241 -20.80 18.64 -1.83
C LEU A 241 -22.28 19.01 -1.86
N GLN A 242 -22.60 20.30 -1.89
CA GLN A 242 -23.99 20.75 -2.05
C GLN A 242 -24.57 20.24 -3.37
N CYS A 243 -23.80 20.27 -4.46
CA CYS A 243 -24.24 19.75 -5.75
C CYS A 243 -24.48 18.24 -5.73
N TYR A 244 -23.56 17.44 -5.16
CA TYR A 244 -23.75 16.00 -5.03
C TYR A 244 -24.94 15.66 -4.13
N ASN A 245 -25.08 16.33 -2.99
CA ASN A 245 -26.22 16.13 -2.09
C ASN A 245 -27.54 16.51 -2.75
N GLN A 246 -27.56 17.55 -3.57
CA GLN A 246 -28.75 17.92 -4.34
C GLN A 246 -29.07 16.93 -5.46
N CYS A 247 -28.05 16.36 -6.12
CA CYS A 247 -28.23 15.23 -7.02
C CYS A 247 -28.86 14.03 -6.29
N LEU A 248 -28.39 13.73 -5.07
CA LEU A 248 -28.89 12.63 -4.25
C LEU A 248 -30.27 12.92 -3.61
N SER A 249 -30.64 14.18 -3.38
CA SER A 249 -32.00 14.53 -2.93
C SER A 249 -33.04 14.29 -4.03
N ILE A 250 -32.66 14.47 -5.30
CA ILE A 250 -33.50 14.19 -6.46
C ILE A 250 -33.52 12.69 -6.78
N GLN A 251 -32.35 12.03 -6.76
CA GLN A 251 -32.21 10.57 -6.93
C GLN A 251 -31.24 9.99 -5.88
N PRO A 252 -31.77 9.44 -4.76
CA PRO A 252 -30.95 8.91 -3.65
C PRO A 252 -29.91 7.85 -4.05
N ASN A 253 -30.18 7.14 -5.14
CA ASN A 253 -29.38 6.02 -5.63
C ASN A 253 -28.56 6.41 -6.88
N HIS A 254 -28.11 7.66 -7.01
CA HIS A 254 -27.32 8.10 -8.17
C HIS A 254 -25.84 7.68 -8.04
N PRO A 255 -25.34 6.73 -8.87
CA PRO A 255 -24.07 6.04 -8.59
C PRO A 255 -22.83 6.93 -8.75
N GLN A 256 -22.80 7.84 -9.73
CA GLN A 256 -21.66 8.73 -9.93
C GLN A 256 -21.54 9.75 -8.78
N ALA A 257 -22.69 10.27 -8.29
CA ALA A 257 -22.70 11.22 -7.18
C ALA A 257 -22.25 10.57 -5.87
N LEU A 258 -22.70 9.33 -5.60
CA LEU A 258 -22.23 8.55 -4.46
C LEU A 258 -20.72 8.25 -4.56
N THR A 259 -20.22 7.87 -5.73
CA THR A 259 -18.78 7.60 -5.94
C THR A 259 -17.94 8.85 -5.70
N ASN A 260 -18.36 9.99 -6.26
CA ASN A 260 -17.67 11.26 -6.12
C ASN A 260 -17.67 11.78 -4.67
N LEU A 261 -18.80 11.63 -3.98
CA LEU A 261 -18.90 11.93 -2.54
C LEU A 261 -17.96 11.02 -1.72
N GLY A 262 -17.92 9.73 -2.04
CA GLY A 262 -16.97 8.78 -1.45
C GLY A 262 -15.51 9.19 -1.66
N ASN A 263 -15.16 9.67 -2.84
CA ASN A 263 -13.80 10.16 -3.15
C ASN A 263 -13.43 11.38 -2.31
N ILE A 264 -14.36 12.32 -2.07
CA ILE A 264 -14.11 13.47 -1.17
C ILE A 264 -13.90 12.98 0.26
N TYR A 265 -14.74 12.05 0.74
CA TYR A 265 -14.55 11.48 2.07
C TYR A 265 -13.22 10.72 2.20
N MET A 266 -12.73 10.09 1.14
CA MET A 266 -11.38 9.50 1.13
C MET A 266 -10.29 10.55 1.24
N GLU A 267 -10.38 11.66 0.50
CA GLU A 267 -9.43 12.78 0.58
C GLU A 267 -9.41 13.43 1.98
N TRP A 268 -10.56 13.45 2.67
CA TRP A 268 -10.68 13.89 4.05
C TRP A 268 -10.36 12.82 5.10
N ASN A 269 -9.86 11.66 4.67
CA ASN A 269 -9.49 10.54 5.53
C ASN A 269 -10.68 10.01 6.38
N MET A 270 -11.91 10.19 5.90
CA MET A 270 -13.17 9.69 6.47
C MET A 270 -13.53 8.32 5.86
N SER A 271 -12.68 7.32 6.04
CA SER A 271 -12.76 6.03 5.33
C SER A 271 -14.08 5.28 5.55
N ALA A 272 -14.72 5.40 6.72
CA ALA A 272 -16.00 4.75 6.99
C ALA A 272 -17.15 5.35 6.15
N ALA A 273 -17.18 6.68 6.05
CA ALA A 273 -18.17 7.40 5.23
C ALA A 273 -17.93 7.10 3.74
N ALA A 274 -16.67 7.11 3.30
CA ALA A 274 -16.29 6.73 1.95
C ALA A 274 -16.71 5.30 1.59
N ALA A 275 -16.40 4.32 2.44
CA ALA A 275 -16.79 2.93 2.23
C ALA A 275 -18.31 2.77 2.13
N SER A 276 -19.08 3.52 2.92
CA SER A 276 -20.54 3.52 2.87
C SER A 276 -21.06 4.04 1.52
N CYS A 277 -20.46 5.09 0.99
CA CYS A 277 -20.79 5.64 -0.33
C CYS A 277 -20.46 4.67 -1.47
N TYR A 278 -19.29 4.01 -1.43
CA TYR A 278 -18.92 3.01 -2.44
C TYR A 278 -19.83 1.78 -2.39
N LYS A 279 -20.18 1.28 -1.19
CA LYS A 279 -21.14 0.18 -1.03
C LYS A 279 -22.53 0.54 -1.55
N ALA A 280 -23.01 1.74 -1.24
CA ALA A 280 -24.29 2.24 -1.76
C ALA A 280 -24.29 2.33 -3.29
N THR A 281 -23.17 2.77 -3.89
CA THR A 281 -22.99 2.77 -5.34
C THR A 281 -23.14 1.35 -5.92
N LEU A 282 -22.41 0.39 -5.34
CA LEU A 282 -22.39 -1.00 -5.82
C LEU A 282 -23.71 -1.75 -5.62
N ALA A 283 -24.58 -1.29 -4.71
CA ALA A 283 -25.91 -1.87 -4.50
C ALA A 283 -26.91 -1.51 -5.62
N VAL A 284 -26.64 -0.46 -6.39
CA VAL A 284 -27.60 0.12 -7.36
C VAL A 284 -27.09 0.11 -8.80
N THR A 285 -25.82 -0.21 -9.00
CA THR A 285 -25.20 -0.29 -10.34
C THR A 285 -24.27 -1.50 -10.45
N THR A 286 -24.11 -2.00 -11.67
CA THR A 286 -23.15 -3.07 -11.99
C THR A 286 -22.21 -2.59 -13.09
N GLY A 287 -20.99 -3.14 -13.15
CA GLY A 287 -20.04 -2.82 -14.21
C GLY A 287 -19.18 -1.57 -13.98
N LEU A 288 -19.17 -0.98 -12.78
CA LEU A 288 -18.20 0.08 -12.41
C LEU A 288 -17.05 -0.51 -11.59
N SER A 289 -15.82 -0.41 -12.11
CA SER A 289 -14.61 -0.89 -11.44
C SER A 289 -14.12 0.07 -10.33
N ALA A 290 -14.24 1.39 -10.53
CA ALA A 290 -13.67 2.40 -9.63
C ALA A 290 -14.13 2.29 -8.15
N PRO A 291 -15.43 2.08 -7.84
CA PRO A 291 -15.86 1.89 -6.45
C PRO A 291 -15.26 0.65 -5.80
N PHE A 292 -15.10 -0.46 -6.55
CA PHE A 292 -14.42 -1.65 -6.04
C PHE A 292 -12.94 -1.38 -5.76
N ASN A 293 -12.23 -0.69 -6.68
CA ASN A 293 -10.82 -0.34 -6.47
C ASN A 293 -10.64 0.53 -5.20
N ASN A 294 -11.46 1.56 -5.03
CA ASN A 294 -11.36 2.45 -3.86
C ASN A 294 -11.75 1.74 -2.56
N LEU A 295 -12.77 0.87 -2.60
CA LEU A 295 -13.14 0.04 -1.44
C LEU A 295 -12.03 -0.97 -1.09
N ALA A 296 -11.34 -1.53 -2.09
CA ALA A 296 -10.21 -2.43 -1.87
C ALA A 296 -9.05 -1.72 -1.17
N VAL A 297 -8.77 -0.45 -1.51
CA VAL A 297 -7.78 0.38 -0.82
C VAL A 297 -8.15 0.58 0.64
N ILE A 298 -9.42 0.86 0.96
CA ILE A 298 -9.90 1.00 2.34
C ILE A 298 -9.72 -0.31 3.11
N TYR A 299 -10.17 -1.44 2.55
CA TYR A 299 -10.04 -2.74 3.21
C TYR A 299 -8.59 -3.13 3.44
N LYS A 300 -7.71 -2.85 2.48
CA LYS A 300 -6.27 -3.03 2.63
C LYS A 300 -5.72 -2.18 3.77
N GLN A 301 -6.08 -0.90 3.86
CA GLN A 301 -5.68 -0.02 4.97
C GLN A 301 -6.19 -0.49 6.34
N GLN A 302 -7.33 -1.17 6.37
CA GLN A 302 -7.91 -1.78 7.58
C GLN A 302 -7.30 -3.16 7.92
N GLY A 303 -6.40 -3.69 7.09
CA GLY A 303 -5.84 -5.03 7.24
C GLY A 303 -6.79 -6.16 6.81
N ASN A 304 -7.94 -5.84 6.22
CA ASN A 304 -8.87 -6.83 5.70
C ASN A 304 -8.52 -7.21 4.26
N TYR A 305 -7.43 -7.97 4.12
CA TYR A 305 -6.87 -8.33 2.81
C TYR A 305 -7.80 -9.24 1.98
N SER A 306 -8.63 -10.05 2.64
CA SER A 306 -9.57 -10.96 1.95
C SER A 306 -10.65 -10.20 1.18
N ASP A 307 -11.25 -9.19 1.80
CA ASP A 307 -12.24 -8.34 1.16
C ASP A 307 -11.59 -7.43 0.11
N ALA A 308 -10.36 -6.96 0.35
CA ALA A 308 -9.59 -6.21 -0.65
C ALA A 308 -9.34 -7.04 -1.92
N ILE A 309 -8.87 -8.29 -1.79
CA ILE A 309 -8.68 -9.20 -2.94
C ILE A 309 -10.00 -9.47 -3.65
N SER A 310 -11.10 -9.66 -2.92
CA SER A 310 -12.43 -9.87 -3.49
C SER A 310 -12.88 -8.67 -4.33
N CYS A 311 -12.63 -7.44 -3.85
CA CYS A 311 -12.89 -6.23 -4.61
C CYS A 311 -12.01 -6.13 -5.88
N TYR A 312 -10.71 -6.45 -5.79
CA TYR A 312 -9.85 -6.45 -6.98
C TYR A 312 -10.23 -7.55 -7.99
N ASN A 313 -10.76 -8.68 -7.55
CA ASN A 313 -11.30 -9.70 -8.45
C ASN A 313 -12.50 -9.15 -9.24
N GLU A 314 -13.38 -8.38 -8.61
CA GLU A 314 -14.49 -7.71 -9.32
C GLU A 314 -14.00 -6.63 -10.28
N VAL A 315 -12.98 -5.85 -9.91
CA VAL A 315 -12.31 -4.90 -10.84
C VAL A 315 -11.86 -5.63 -12.10
N LEU A 316 -11.16 -6.76 -11.96
CA LEU A 316 -10.60 -7.51 -13.08
C LEU A 316 -11.65 -8.34 -13.83
N ARG A 317 -12.79 -8.65 -13.21
CA ARG A 317 -13.95 -9.24 -13.90
C ARG A 317 -14.63 -8.23 -14.83
N ILE A 318 -14.71 -6.97 -14.40
CA ILE A 318 -15.31 -5.87 -15.17
C ILE A 318 -14.33 -5.37 -16.24
N GLU A 319 -13.06 -5.18 -15.87
CA GLU A 319 -11.98 -4.67 -16.73
C GLU A 319 -10.78 -5.63 -16.71
N PRO A 320 -10.78 -6.70 -17.54
CA PRO A 320 -9.71 -7.70 -17.56
C PRO A 320 -8.32 -7.14 -17.93
N MET A 321 -8.28 -5.99 -18.61
CA MET A 321 -7.05 -5.32 -19.04
C MET A 321 -6.59 -4.20 -18.08
N ALA A 322 -7.18 -4.11 -16.87
CA ALA A 322 -6.81 -3.13 -15.87
C ALA A 322 -5.45 -3.47 -15.20
N ALA A 323 -4.34 -3.05 -15.84
CA ALA A 323 -2.98 -3.28 -15.34
C ALA A 323 -2.76 -2.75 -13.91
N ASP A 324 -3.32 -1.58 -13.59
CA ASP A 324 -3.26 -0.99 -12.24
C ASP A 324 -4.00 -1.88 -11.20
N GLY A 325 -5.12 -2.50 -11.59
CA GLY A 325 -5.85 -3.45 -10.75
C GLY A 325 -5.06 -4.72 -10.46
N LEU A 326 -4.33 -5.25 -11.45
CA LEU A 326 -3.41 -6.38 -11.28
C LEU A 326 -2.26 -6.04 -10.33
N VAL A 327 -1.61 -4.88 -10.51
CA VAL A 327 -0.54 -4.43 -9.61
C VAL A 327 -1.07 -4.29 -8.18
N ASN A 328 -2.25 -3.70 -7.99
CA ASN A 328 -2.84 -3.50 -6.66
C ASN A 328 -3.23 -4.82 -5.99
N ARG A 329 -3.77 -5.80 -6.74
CA ARG A 329 -4.04 -7.14 -6.22
C ARG A 329 -2.74 -7.89 -5.90
N GLY A 330 -1.75 -7.81 -6.77
CA GLY A 330 -0.41 -8.39 -6.56
C GLY A 330 0.26 -7.83 -5.31
N ASN A 331 0.16 -6.51 -5.06
CA ASN A 331 0.66 -5.89 -3.84
C ASN A 331 -0.03 -6.47 -2.60
N THR A 332 -1.35 -6.65 -2.66
CA THR A 332 -2.14 -7.27 -1.58
C THR A 332 -1.74 -8.73 -1.35
N TYR A 333 -1.54 -9.52 -2.41
CA TYR A 333 -1.06 -10.90 -2.30
C TYR A 333 0.32 -10.99 -1.66
N LYS A 334 1.23 -10.10 -2.05
CA LYS A 334 2.58 -10.04 -1.49
C LYS A 334 2.55 -9.73 0.01
N GLU A 335 1.71 -8.79 0.44
CA GLU A 335 1.56 -8.43 1.86
C GLU A 335 1.10 -9.60 2.73
N ILE A 336 0.24 -10.48 2.22
CA ILE A 336 -0.21 -11.69 2.92
C ILE A 336 0.69 -12.92 2.68
N GLY A 337 1.85 -12.73 2.04
CA GLY A 337 2.83 -13.81 1.78
C GLY A 337 2.50 -14.74 0.61
N ARG A 338 1.46 -14.45 -0.18
CA ARG A 338 1.10 -15.17 -1.42
C ARG A 338 1.94 -14.67 -2.60
N VAL A 339 3.26 -14.83 -2.49
CA VAL A 339 4.23 -14.22 -3.41
C VAL A 339 4.11 -14.79 -4.83
N SER A 340 3.77 -16.07 -4.98
CA SER A 340 3.58 -16.71 -6.29
C SER A 340 2.46 -16.05 -7.09
N GLU A 341 1.31 -15.79 -6.46
CA GLU A 341 0.18 -15.09 -7.08
C GLU A 341 0.51 -13.63 -7.37
N ALA A 342 1.26 -12.97 -6.48
CA ALA A 342 1.75 -11.62 -6.73
C ALA A 342 2.63 -11.54 -7.99
N ILE A 343 3.57 -12.48 -8.15
CA ILE A 343 4.44 -12.59 -9.34
C ILE A 343 3.59 -12.75 -10.61
N GLN A 344 2.56 -13.61 -10.59
CA GLN A 344 1.68 -13.83 -11.73
C GLN A 344 0.93 -12.54 -12.12
N ASP A 345 0.38 -11.82 -11.14
CA ASP A 345 -0.32 -10.56 -11.38
C ASP A 345 0.60 -9.49 -11.96
N TYR A 346 1.83 -9.35 -11.44
CA TYR A 346 2.78 -8.38 -12.00
C TYR A 346 3.23 -8.74 -13.41
N ILE A 347 3.49 -10.03 -13.70
CA ILE A 347 3.82 -10.48 -15.06
C ILE A 347 2.65 -10.17 -16.01
N HIS A 348 1.41 -10.42 -15.58
CA HIS A 348 0.24 -10.12 -16.40
C HIS A 348 0.07 -8.61 -16.64
N ALA A 349 0.28 -7.79 -15.61
CA ALA A 349 0.28 -6.33 -15.75
C ALA A 349 1.35 -5.84 -16.75
N ILE A 350 2.56 -6.39 -16.70
CA ILE A 350 3.66 -6.09 -17.63
C ILE A 350 3.30 -6.54 -19.06
N ASN A 351 2.67 -7.70 -19.23
CA ASN A 351 2.24 -8.16 -20.56
C ASN A 351 1.20 -7.22 -21.19
N ILE A 352 0.31 -6.64 -20.38
CA ILE A 352 -0.68 -5.65 -20.84
C ILE A 352 -0.02 -4.30 -21.09
N ARG A 353 0.86 -3.85 -20.19
CA ARG A 353 1.53 -2.54 -20.25
C ARG A 353 3.04 -2.69 -19.96
N PRO A 354 3.87 -3.02 -20.99
CA PRO A 354 5.30 -3.30 -20.79
C PRO A 354 6.13 -2.13 -20.25
N THR A 355 5.64 -0.90 -20.43
CA THR A 355 6.29 0.35 -20.01
C THR A 355 6.00 0.74 -18.56
N MET A 356 5.26 -0.08 -17.80
CA MET A 356 4.89 0.19 -16.41
C MET A 356 6.03 -0.09 -15.44
N ALA A 357 6.83 0.92 -15.12
CA ALA A 357 8.00 0.80 -14.24
C ALA A 357 7.65 0.23 -12.86
N GLU A 358 6.51 0.61 -12.28
CA GLU A 358 6.02 0.12 -10.99
C GLU A 358 5.81 -1.40 -10.97
N ALA A 359 5.27 -1.95 -12.06
CA ALA A 359 5.03 -3.39 -12.17
C ALA A 359 6.36 -4.16 -12.20
N HIS A 360 7.38 -3.64 -12.91
CA HIS A 360 8.73 -4.21 -12.92
C HIS A 360 9.40 -4.14 -11.54
N ALA A 361 9.29 -3.01 -10.84
CA ALA A 361 9.86 -2.85 -9.50
C ALA A 361 9.17 -3.76 -8.46
N ASN A 362 7.85 -3.89 -8.52
CA ASN A 362 7.09 -4.78 -7.64
C ASN A 362 7.37 -6.26 -7.94
N LEU A 363 7.49 -6.63 -9.21
CA LEU A 363 7.95 -7.95 -9.64
C LEU A 363 9.36 -8.25 -9.13
N ALA A 364 10.28 -7.30 -9.24
CA ALA A 364 11.63 -7.44 -8.73
C ALA A 364 11.65 -7.70 -7.22
N SER A 365 10.84 -6.95 -6.47
CA SER A 365 10.70 -7.13 -5.04
C SER A 365 10.12 -8.50 -4.67
N ALA A 366 9.12 -8.98 -5.42
CA ALA A 366 8.57 -10.32 -5.22
C ALA A 366 9.59 -11.43 -5.55
N TYR A 367 10.37 -11.30 -6.62
CA TYR A 367 11.46 -12.23 -6.92
C TYR A 367 12.52 -12.27 -5.82
N LYS A 368 12.86 -11.11 -5.24
CA LYS A 368 13.78 -11.02 -4.10
C LYS A 368 13.22 -11.81 -2.91
N ASP A 369 11.95 -11.61 -2.57
CA ASP A 369 11.29 -12.30 -1.44
C ASP A 369 11.17 -13.82 -1.65
N SER A 370 11.10 -14.29 -2.91
CA SER A 370 11.13 -15.71 -3.28
C SER A 370 12.54 -16.29 -3.45
N GLY A 371 13.62 -15.51 -3.26
CA GLY A 371 15.00 -15.96 -3.41
C GLY A 371 15.52 -16.00 -4.85
N HIS A 372 14.73 -15.55 -5.85
CA HIS A 372 15.14 -15.43 -7.25
C HIS A 372 15.90 -14.13 -7.51
N VAL A 373 17.03 -13.95 -6.82
CA VAL A 373 17.73 -12.66 -6.72
C VAL A 373 18.24 -12.14 -8.07
N GLU A 374 18.71 -13.00 -8.97
CA GLU A 374 19.14 -12.58 -10.32
C GLU A 374 17.97 -12.01 -11.16
N ALA A 375 16.80 -12.65 -11.06
CA ALA A 375 15.59 -12.16 -11.72
C ALA A 375 15.17 -10.82 -11.11
N ALA A 376 15.31 -10.64 -9.79
CA ALA A 376 15.07 -9.37 -9.13
C ALA A 376 15.97 -8.25 -9.66
N ILE A 377 17.29 -8.49 -9.75
CA ILE A 377 18.24 -7.51 -10.28
C ILE A 377 17.88 -7.10 -11.72
N LYS A 378 17.54 -8.06 -12.57
CA LYS A 378 17.11 -7.79 -13.96
C LYS A 378 15.85 -6.92 -14.01
N SER A 379 14.84 -7.25 -13.21
CA SER A 379 13.58 -6.50 -13.18
C SER A 379 13.75 -5.10 -12.58
N TYR A 380 14.58 -4.91 -11.56
CA TYR A 380 14.91 -3.58 -11.04
C TYR A 380 15.62 -2.71 -12.09
N ARG A 381 16.62 -3.28 -12.79
CA ARG A 381 17.29 -2.56 -13.90
C ARG A 381 16.31 -2.19 -15.00
N GLN A 382 15.35 -3.05 -15.33
CA GLN A 382 14.30 -2.73 -16.30
C GLN A 382 13.37 -1.60 -15.81
N ALA A 383 12.99 -1.59 -14.53
CA ALA A 383 12.21 -0.51 -13.94
C ALA A 383 12.95 0.84 -14.04
N LEU A 384 14.26 0.85 -13.74
CA LEU A 384 15.10 2.05 -13.82
C LEU A 384 15.38 2.50 -15.26
N LEU A 385 15.40 1.57 -16.22
CA LEU A 385 15.48 1.92 -17.64
C LEU A 385 14.22 2.67 -18.11
N LEU A 386 13.05 2.25 -17.62
CA LEU A 386 11.76 2.88 -17.94
C LEU A 386 11.55 4.19 -17.19
N ARG A 387 12.03 4.28 -15.94
CA ARG A 387 11.98 5.48 -15.09
C ARG A 387 13.30 5.62 -14.30
N PRO A 388 14.24 6.46 -14.77
CA PRO A 388 15.52 6.65 -14.09
C PRO A 388 15.40 7.29 -12.70
N ASP A 389 14.51 8.27 -12.52
CA ASP A 389 14.20 8.86 -11.20
C ASP A 389 13.14 8.02 -10.49
N PHE A 390 13.57 6.88 -9.93
CA PHE A 390 12.70 5.96 -9.20
C PHE A 390 13.37 5.50 -7.88
N PRO A 391 13.29 6.33 -6.81
CA PRO A 391 13.95 6.09 -5.52
C PRO A 391 13.78 4.68 -4.95
N GLU A 392 12.56 4.14 -4.96
CA GLU A 392 12.26 2.81 -4.42
C GLU A 392 12.99 1.71 -5.19
N ALA A 393 13.06 1.81 -6.51
CA ALA A 393 13.77 0.84 -7.35
C ALA A 393 15.28 0.98 -7.17
N THR A 394 15.83 2.20 -7.09
CA THR A 394 17.27 2.45 -6.89
C THR A 394 17.75 1.91 -5.54
N CYS A 395 17.06 2.25 -4.45
CA CYS A 395 17.42 1.79 -3.10
C CYS A 395 17.30 0.26 -2.96
N ASN A 396 16.25 -0.35 -3.51
CA ASN A 396 16.08 -1.79 -3.45
C ASN A 396 17.06 -2.54 -4.36
N LEU A 397 17.44 -1.98 -5.51
CA LEU A 397 18.49 -2.53 -6.35
C LEU A 397 19.83 -2.55 -5.60
N LEU A 398 20.24 -1.42 -5.01
CA LEU A 398 21.47 -1.33 -4.21
C LEU A 398 21.49 -2.40 -3.11
N HIS A 399 20.41 -2.51 -2.33
CA HIS A 399 20.31 -3.53 -1.29
C HIS A 399 20.43 -4.95 -1.87
N THR A 400 19.80 -5.22 -3.01
CA THR A 400 19.84 -6.53 -3.67
C THR A 400 21.25 -6.87 -4.16
N LEU A 401 21.97 -5.90 -4.73
CA LEU A 401 23.37 -6.04 -5.15
C LEU A 401 24.30 -6.30 -3.95
N GLN A 402 24.10 -5.58 -2.84
CA GLN A 402 24.82 -5.81 -1.60
C GLN A 402 24.62 -7.23 -1.08
N CYS A 403 23.40 -7.76 -1.12
CA CYS A 403 23.10 -9.14 -0.70
C CYS A 403 23.82 -10.22 -1.52
N VAL A 404 24.16 -9.94 -2.78
CA VAL A 404 24.89 -10.89 -3.65
C VAL A 404 26.35 -10.54 -3.82
N CYS A 405 26.89 -9.58 -3.06
CA CYS A 405 28.26 -9.10 -3.19
C CYS A 405 28.60 -8.62 -4.63
N CYS A 406 27.64 -8.02 -5.32
CA CYS A 406 27.91 -7.31 -6.57
C CYS A 406 28.34 -5.89 -6.22
N TRP A 407 29.65 -5.66 -6.28
CA TRP A 407 30.28 -4.40 -5.84
C TRP A 407 30.67 -3.46 -7.00
N GLU A 408 30.20 -3.74 -8.21
CA GLU A 408 30.36 -2.85 -9.36
C GLU A 408 29.70 -1.49 -9.06
N ASP A 409 30.44 -0.39 -9.25
CA ASP A 409 30.00 0.99 -8.99
C ASP A 409 29.42 1.25 -7.57
N ARG A 410 29.76 0.39 -6.60
CA ARG A 410 29.18 0.40 -5.24
C ARG A 410 29.18 1.79 -4.60
N ASP A 411 30.31 2.47 -4.59
CA ASP A 411 30.46 3.75 -3.88
C ASP A 411 29.58 4.83 -4.52
N LYS A 412 29.56 4.90 -5.86
CA LYS A 412 28.67 5.80 -6.60
C LYS A 412 27.19 5.53 -6.31
N MET A 413 26.80 4.25 -6.20
CA MET A 413 25.42 3.90 -5.86
C MET A 413 25.05 4.27 -4.42
N PHE A 414 25.99 4.15 -3.47
CA PHE A 414 25.77 4.62 -2.11
C PHE A 414 25.65 6.15 -2.04
N ASP A 415 26.48 6.88 -2.78
CA ASP A 415 26.37 8.35 -2.89
C ASP A 415 25.00 8.77 -3.46
N GLU A 416 24.53 8.08 -4.50
CA GLU A 416 23.21 8.32 -5.10
C GLU A 416 22.08 8.05 -4.10
N VAL A 417 22.13 6.90 -3.41
CA VAL A 417 21.12 6.52 -2.41
C VAL A 417 21.14 7.46 -1.20
N GLU A 418 22.31 7.90 -0.75
CA GLU A 418 22.40 8.92 0.31
C GLU A 418 21.76 10.23 -0.15
N GLY A 419 22.02 10.68 -1.38
CA GLY A 419 21.37 11.85 -1.97
C GLY A 419 19.84 11.73 -2.04
N ILE A 420 19.33 10.55 -2.40
CA ILE A 420 17.89 10.23 -2.38
C ILE A 420 17.33 10.33 -0.96
N ILE A 421 17.98 9.70 0.02
CA ILE A 421 17.54 9.72 1.43
C ILE A 421 17.46 11.15 1.94
N ARG A 422 18.52 11.95 1.77
CA ARG A 422 18.57 13.34 2.24
C ARG A 422 17.48 14.18 1.59
N ARG A 423 17.23 14.01 0.29
CA ARG A 423 16.14 14.68 -0.42
C ARG A 423 14.77 14.29 0.15
N GLN A 424 14.49 13.00 0.33
CA GLN A 424 13.21 12.51 0.87
C GLN A 424 12.97 13.01 2.30
N ILE A 425 14.00 12.98 3.15
CA ILE A 425 13.92 13.50 4.53
C ILE A 425 13.58 14.99 4.51
N SER A 426 14.23 15.78 3.65
CA SER A 426 13.98 17.22 3.53
C SER A 426 12.57 17.55 3.04
N MET A 427 12.03 16.71 2.15
CA MET A 427 10.65 16.80 1.65
C MET A 427 9.61 16.23 2.63
N SER A 428 10.04 15.72 3.79
CA SER A 428 9.19 15.00 4.75
C SER A 428 8.42 13.81 4.16
N VAL A 429 9.05 13.15 3.19
CA VAL A 429 8.58 11.87 2.62
C VAL A 429 9.25 10.72 3.38
N LEU A 430 8.55 9.58 3.49
CA LEU A 430 9.11 8.37 4.08
C LEU A 430 10.30 7.89 3.23
N PRO A 431 11.51 7.71 3.80
CA PRO A 431 12.67 7.28 3.02
C PRO A 431 12.49 5.89 2.40
N SER A 432 12.94 5.73 1.15
CA SER A 432 12.91 4.44 0.44
C SER A 432 13.88 3.41 1.03
N VAL A 433 14.89 3.85 1.79
CA VAL A 433 15.76 2.97 2.59
C VAL A 433 15.11 2.73 3.95
N GLN A 434 14.90 1.46 4.27
CA GLN A 434 14.39 1.04 5.57
C GLN A 434 15.46 1.15 6.66
N PRO A 435 15.09 1.43 7.92
CA PRO A 435 16.03 1.46 9.04
C PRO A 435 16.87 0.19 9.16
N PHE A 436 16.31 -0.98 8.84
CA PHE A 436 17.06 -2.24 8.85
C PHE A 436 18.19 -2.31 7.82
N HIS A 437 17.95 -1.78 6.60
CA HIS A 437 18.99 -1.74 5.57
C HIS A 437 20.12 -0.79 5.98
N ALA A 438 19.78 0.37 6.56
CA ALA A 438 20.73 1.38 7.03
C ALA A 438 21.77 0.83 8.01
N ILE A 439 21.42 -0.22 8.78
CA ILE A 439 22.35 -0.88 9.70
C ILE A 439 23.62 -1.36 8.98
N ALA A 440 23.47 -1.97 7.81
CA ALA A 440 24.57 -2.56 7.03
C ALA A 440 25.18 -1.59 6.01
N TYR A 441 24.72 -0.35 5.94
CA TYR A 441 25.20 0.64 4.98
C TYR A 441 26.34 1.47 5.57
N PRO A 442 27.34 1.88 4.76
CA PRO A 442 28.42 2.75 5.19
C PRO A 442 27.96 4.22 5.23
N ILE A 443 26.85 4.50 5.90
CA ILE A 443 26.29 5.85 6.06
C ILE A 443 26.50 6.39 7.48
N ASP A 444 26.44 7.71 7.58
CA ASP A 444 26.52 8.45 8.85
C ASP A 444 25.47 7.94 9.87
N PRO A 445 25.86 7.67 11.13
CA PRO A 445 24.92 7.19 12.17
C PRO A 445 23.76 8.15 12.48
N VAL A 446 23.96 9.47 12.35
CA VAL A 446 22.89 10.47 12.50
C VAL A 446 21.90 10.37 11.34
N LEU A 447 22.38 10.14 10.11
CA LEU A 447 21.49 9.89 8.99
C LEU A 447 20.65 8.61 9.20
N ALA A 448 21.24 7.56 9.78
CA ALA A 448 20.48 6.36 10.15
C ALA A 448 19.39 6.65 11.21
N LEU A 449 19.69 7.50 12.20
CA LEU A 449 18.70 7.98 13.18
C LEU A 449 17.58 8.79 12.51
N GLU A 450 17.90 9.66 11.55
CA GLU A 450 16.88 10.44 10.81
C GLU A 450 15.94 9.55 9.98
N ILE A 451 16.47 8.47 9.37
CA ILE A 451 15.65 7.46 8.70
C ILE A 451 14.67 6.85 9.72
N SER A 452 15.17 6.39 10.87
CA SER A 452 14.32 5.85 11.95
C SER A 452 13.27 6.86 12.44
N HIS A 453 13.61 8.14 12.59
CA HIS A 453 12.66 9.19 12.96
C HIS A 453 11.49 9.31 11.96
N LYS A 454 11.76 9.28 10.66
CA LYS A 454 10.70 9.35 9.63
C LYS A 454 9.80 8.12 9.67
N TYR A 455 10.36 6.94 9.89
CA TYR A 455 9.57 5.71 10.03
C TYR A 455 8.70 5.73 11.30
N ALA A 456 9.23 6.22 12.43
CA ALA A 456 8.45 6.38 13.65
C ALA A 456 7.30 7.38 13.47
N ALA A 457 7.56 8.53 12.85
CA ALA A 457 6.53 9.51 12.55
C ALA A 457 5.42 8.94 11.64
N HIS A 458 5.80 8.11 10.66
CA HIS A 458 4.83 7.40 9.82
C HIS A 458 3.97 6.41 10.63
N CYS A 459 4.56 5.68 11.58
CA CYS A 459 3.80 4.83 12.50
C CYS A 459 2.81 5.65 13.36
N SER A 460 3.18 6.86 13.81
CA SER A 460 2.25 7.77 14.50
C SER A 460 1.09 8.24 13.61
N ILE A 461 1.34 8.49 12.32
CA ILE A 461 0.28 8.79 11.36
C ILE A 461 -0.67 7.60 11.22
N ILE A 462 -0.16 6.37 11.08
CA ILE A 462 -0.99 5.16 11.03
C ILE A 462 -1.81 5.01 12.30
N ALA A 463 -1.17 5.16 13.48
CA ALA A 463 -1.84 5.08 14.78
C ALA A 463 -3.01 6.09 14.90
N SER A 464 -2.81 7.33 14.43
CA SER A 464 -3.84 8.38 14.49
C SER A 464 -5.11 8.04 13.71
N ARG A 465 -5.01 7.19 12.67
CA ARG A 465 -6.16 6.75 11.84
C ARG A 465 -7.14 5.87 12.60
N PHE A 466 -6.71 5.22 13.69
CA PHE A 466 -7.60 4.44 14.54
C PHE A 466 -8.46 5.31 15.46
N ALA A 467 -8.17 6.62 15.57
CA ALA A 467 -8.94 7.60 16.33
C ALA A 467 -9.25 7.19 17.79
N LEU A 468 -8.29 6.54 18.45
CA LEU A 468 -8.43 6.15 19.86
C LEU A 468 -8.20 7.34 20.79
N SER A 469 -9.00 7.43 21.85
CA SER A 469 -8.70 8.33 22.97
C SER A 469 -7.40 7.89 23.68
N PRO A 470 -6.65 8.82 24.29
CA PRO A 470 -5.49 8.47 25.11
C PRO A 470 -5.82 7.42 26.16
N PHE A 471 -4.98 6.39 26.28
CA PHE A 471 -5.18 5.31 27.23
C PHE A 471 -5.02 5.77 28.68
N LYS A 472 -5.83 5.21 29.57
CA LYS A 472 -5.64 5.37 31.02
C LYS A 472 -4.63 4.33 31.51
N HIS A 473 -3.44 4.79 31.88
CA HIS A 473 -2.38 3.91 32.38
C HIS A 473 -2.60 3.50 33.85
N PRO A 474 -1.97 2.40 34.31
CA PRO A 474 -1.96 2.01 35.71
C PRO A 474 -1.43 3.14 36.61
N ALA A 475 -1.88 3.19 37.87
CA ALA A 475 -1.36 4.16 38.83
C ALA A 475 0.14 3.95 39.05
N PRO A 476 0.96 5.01 39.05
CA PRO A 476 2.42 4.91 39.15
C PRO A 476 2.85 4.67 40.61
N LEU A 477 2.49 3.50 41.16
CA LEU A 477 2.82 3.10 42.53
C LEU A 477 4.00 2.11 42.55
N PRO A 478 4.98 2.27 43.47
CA PRO A 478 6.04 1.29 43.64
C PRO A 478 5.48 -0.12 43.91
N VAL A 479 6.18 -1.14 43.39
CA VAL A 479 5.74 -2.54 43.47
C VAL A 479 5.63 -3.01 44.92
N LYS A 480 6.53 -2.54 45.80
CA LYS A 480 6.39 -2.64 47.25
C LYS A 480 6.05 -1.27 47.83
N HIS A 481 4.97 -1.18 48.59
CA HIS A 481 4.59 0.04 49.30
C HIS A 481 3.88 -0.31 50.63
N GLU A 482 3.67 0.69 51.49
CA GLU A 482 3.15 0.50 52.87
C GLU A 482 1.81 -0.24 52.96
N ARG A 483 1.02 -0.29 51.87
CA ARG A 483 -0.32 -0.90 51.82
C ARG A 483 -0.36 -2.29 51.17
N GLY A 484 0.76 -2.81 50.67
CA GLY A 484 0.84 -4.14 50.06
C GLY A 484 2.00 -4.31 49.07
N SER A 485 2.19 -5.55 48.61
CA SER A 485 3.15 -5.91 47.55
C SER A 485 2.40 -6.36 46.30
N GLY A 486 2.72 -5.79 45.15
CA GLY A 486 2.22 -6.21 43.84
C GLY A 486 3.29 -6.93 43.02
N ARG A 487 3.00 -7.17 41.74
CA ARG A 487 3.94 -7.68 40.73
C ARG A 487 4.04 -6.68 39.59
N LEU A 488 5.23 -6.51 39.01
CA LEU A 488 5.45 -5.68 37.84
C LEU A 488 5.00 -6.42 36.57
N ARG A 489 4.04 -5.86 35.83
CA ARG A 489 3.51 -6.43 34.58
C ARG A 489 4.36 -6.02 33.38
N ILE A 490 5.01 -6.99 32.76
CA ILE A 490 5.87 -6.81 31.59
C ILE A 490 5.23 -7.48 30.39
N GLY A 491 5.02 -6.73 29.31
CA GLY A 491 4.50 -7.25 28.04
C GLY A 491 5.59 -7.31 26.98
N TYR A 492 5.84 -8.47 26.39
CA TYR A 492 6.76 -8.66 25.27
C TYR A 492 5.98 -8.80 23.97
N VAL A 493 6.19 -7.90 23.01
CA VAL A 493 5.52 -7.94 21.70
C VAL A 493 6.51 -8.37 20.63
N SER A 494 6.19 -9.45 19.91
CA SER A 494 7.04 -9.94 18.85
C SER A 494 6.29 -10.68 17.74
N SER A 495 6.70 -10.48 16.49
CA SER A 495 6.38 -11.38 15.36
C SER A 495 7.23 -12.65 15.32
N ASP A 496 8.22 -12.77 16.21
CA ASP A 496 9.31 -13.72 16.04
C ASP A 496 9.23 -14.87 17.05
N PHE A 497 8.09 -15.05 17.72
CA PHE A 497 7.79 -16.22 18.55
C PHE A 497 7.55 -17.46 17.69
N GLY A 498 8.64 -18.14 17.30
CA GLY A 498 8.65 -19.27 16.37
C GLY A 498 10.07 -19.71 16.04
N ASN A 499 10.29 -20.36 14.90
CA ASN A 499 11.63 -20.71 14.42
C ASN A 499 12.36 -19.48 13.85
N HIS A 500 12.75 -18.57 14.74
CA HIS A 500 13.45 -17.34 14.43
C HIS A 500 14.61 -17.13 15.41
N PRO A 501 15.72 -16.45 15.00
CA PRO A 501 16.85 -16.17 15.88
C PRO A 501 16.49 -15.58 17.25
N LEU A 502 15.45 -14.74 17.32
CA LEU A 502 14.97 -14.18 18.59
C LEU A 502 14.56 -15.29 19.57
N SER A 503 13.68 -16.21 19.17
CA SER A 503 13.25 -17.33 20.01
C SER A 503 14.37 -18.32 20.32
N HIS A 504 15.33 -18.52 19.40
CA HIS A 504 16.51 -19.35 19.67
C HIS A 504 17.36 -18.81 20.82
N LEU A 505 17.36 -17.49 21.00
CA LEU A 505 18.20 -16.79 21.97
C LEU A 505 17.44 -16.43 23.26
N MET A 506 16.16 -16.09 23.16
CA MET A 506 15.35 -15.62 24.29
C MET A 506 14.42 -16.68 24.87
N GLY A 507 14.39 -17.90 24.30
CA GLY A 507 13.39 -18.93 24.61
C GLY A 507 13.08 -19.10 26.11
N SER A 508 14.11 -19.24 26.95
CA SER A 508 13.94 -19.36 28.42
C SER A 508 13.65 -18.06 29.16
N VAL A 509 13.96 -16.89 28.60
CA VAL A 509 13.91 -15.59 29.31
C VAL A 509 12.53 -15.37 29.93
N PHE A 510 11.48 -15.64 29.16
CA PHE A 510 10.10 -15.40 29.56
C PHE A 510 9.67 -16.23 30.78
N GLY A 511 10.13 -17.48 30.88
CA GLY A 511 9.85 -18.37 32.01
C GLY A 511 10.82 -18.22 33.19
N MET A 512 11.96 -17.57 33.00
CA MET A 512 12.99 -17.38 34.03
C MET A 512 12.77 -16.17 34.94
N HIS A 513 11.81 -15.30 34.60
CA HIS A 513 11.43 -14.20 35.47
C HIS A 513 10.95 -14.69 36.84
N ASN A 514 11.30 -13.95 37.90
CA ASN A 514 10.83 -14.25 39.24
C ASN A 514 9.34 -13.93 39.35
N ARG A 515 8.52 -14.99 39.34
CA ARG A 515 7.06 -14.90 39.42
C ARG A 515 6.55 -14.24 40.70
N GLU A 516 7.34 -14.17 41.77
CA GLU A 516 6.96 -13.43 42.99
C GLU A 516 6.91 -11.91 42.76
N ASN A 517 7.72 -11.38 41.84
CA ASN A 517 7.91 -9.95 41.65
C ASN A 517 7.47 -9.46 40.26
N VAL A 518 7.45 -10.34 39.26
CA VAL A 518 7.19 -10.00 37.85
C VAL A 518 6.10 -10.90 37.29
N GLU A 519 5.15 -10.32 36.56
CA GLU A 519 4.10 -10.99 35.80
C GLU A 519 4.35 -10.77 34.29
N VAL A 520 4.51 -11.85 33.54
CA VAL A 520 4.99 -11.81 32.15
C VAL A 520 3.87 -12.11 31.15
N PHE A 521 3.72 -11.24 30.17
CA PHE A 521 2.81 -11.38 29.04
C PHE A 521 3.61 -11.41 27.74
N CYS A 522 3.30 -12.35 26.84
CA CYS A 522 3.87 -12.44 25.49
C CYS A 522 2.76 -12.27 24.46
N TYR A 523 2.85 -11.26 23.61
CA TYR A 523 1.91 -10.95 22.53
C TYR A 523 2.52 -11.34 21.19
N ALA A 524 2.04 -12.42 20.61
CA ALA A 524 2.54 -12.94 19.34
C ALA A 524 1.84 -12.30 18.14
N LEU A 525 2.60 -11.52 17.37
CA LEU A 525 2.12 -10.89 16.13
C LEU A 525 2.08 -11.88 14.95
N SER A 526 2.67 -13.06 15.10
CA SER A 526 2.69 -14.12 14.08
C SER A 526 1.87 -15.35 14.52
N PRO A 527 1.20 -16.02 13.56
CA PRO A 527 0.51 -17.27 13.82
C PRO A 527 1.46 -18.34 14.38
N ASN A 528 0.91 -19.31 15.09
CA ASN A 528 1.66 -20.47 15.55
C ASN A 528 2.23 -21.26 14.36
N ASP A 529 3.56 -21.38 14.29
CA ASP A 529 4.27 -22.10 13.24
C ASP A 529 4.46 -23.61 13.53
N GLY A 530 3.93 -24.10 14.66
CA GLY A 530 4.00 -25.49 15.10
C GLY A 530 5.37 -25.93 15.61
N THR A 531 6.35 -25.02 15.68
CA THR A 531 7.74 -25.35 16.04
C THR A 531 7.91 -25.52 17.55
N GLU A 532 8.95 -26.26 17.95
CA GLU A 532 9.30 -26.43 19.37
C GLU A 532 9.52 -25.09 20.10
N TRP A 533 10.02 -24.09 19.38
CA TRP A 533 10.29 -22.75 19.90
C TRP A 533 9.00 -22.04 20.33
N ARG A 534 7.98 -22.05 19.47
CA ARG A 534 6.66 -21.46 19.77
C ARG A 534 5.97 -22.21 20.92
N GLN A 535 5.93 -23.54 20.86
CA GLN A 535 5.31 -24.37 21.90
C GLN A 535 5.94 -24.12 23.27
N ARG A 536 7.27 -23.99 23.31
CA ARG A 536 8.00 -23.75 24.53
C ARG A 536 7.73 -22.37 25.12
N THR A 537 7.84 -21.31 24.32
CA THR A 537 7.55 -19.96 24.84
C THR A 537 6.12 -19.86 25.35
N GLN A 538 5.16 -20.51 24.66
CA GLN A 538 3.77 -20.58 25.11
C GLN A 538 3.60 -21.35 26.43
N PHE A 539 4.41 -22.38 26.68
CA PHE A 539 4.37 -23.16 27.91
C PHE A 539 5.08 -22.47 29.09
N GLU A 540 6.21 -21.80 28.85
CA GLU A 540 7.06 -21.22 29.89
C GLU A 540 6.62 -19.81 30.31
N ALA A 541 6.10 -19.01 29.37
CA ALA A 541 5.52 -17.70 29.68
C ALA A 541 4.26 -17.87 30.54
N GLU A 542 4.03 -16.93 31.45
CA GLU A 542 2.85 -16.98 32.31
C GLU A 542 1.56 -16.70 31.55
N HIS A 543 1.59 -15.69 30.68
CA HIS A 543 0.52 -15.39 29.74
C HIS A 543 1.09 -15.33 28.32
N PHE A 544 0.57 -16.16 27.42
CA PHE A 544 0.93 -16.13 26.00
C PHE A 544 -0.32 -15.96 25.16
N ILE A 545 -0.35 -14.88 24.38
CA ILE A 545 -1.54 -14.40 23.69
C ILE A 545 -1.22 -14.30 22.20
N ASP A 546 -1.91 -15.11 21.40
CA ASP A 546 -1.85 -15.00 19.94
C ASP A 546 -2.74 -13.83 19.49
N VAL A 547 -2.10 -12.78 18.98
CA VAL A 547 -2.77 -11.57 18.48
C VAL A 547 -2.59 -11.39 16.97
N SER A 548 -2.09 -12.43 16.29
CA SER A 548 -1.74 -12.35 14.87
C SER A 548 -2.93 -12.01 13.96
N ALA A 549 -4.14 -12.44 14.34
CA ALA A 549 -5.38 -12.16 13.62
C ALA A 549 -6.05 -10.83 14.01
N MET A 550 -5.52 -10.09 14.99
CA MET A 550 -6.12 -8.85 15.51
C MET A 550 -5.59 -7.61 14.78
N SER A 551 -6.41 -6.57 14.66
CA SER A 551 -5.99 -5.24 14.20
C SER A 551 -5.16 -4.52 15.28
N SER A 552 -4.37 -3.51 14.89
CA SER A 552 -3.36 -2.94 15.80
C SER A 552 -4.00 -2.21 16.98
N ASP A 553 -5.18 -1.60 16.76
CA ASP A 553 -5.95 -0.94 17.81
C ASP A 553 -6.54 -1.93 18.82
N MET A 554 -6.98 -3.11 18.38
CA MET A 554 -7.46 -4.18 19.26
C MET A 554 -6.33 -4.68 20.16
N ILE A 555 -5.12 -4.84 19.59
CA ILE A 555 -3.94 -5.24 20.35
C ILE A 555 -3.57 -4.19 21.39
N ALA A 556 -3.56 -2.91 21.01
CA ALA A 556 -3.28 -1.82 21.95
C ALA A 556 -4.30 -1.74 23.09
N LYS A 557 -5.60 -1.92 22.79
CA LYS A 557 -6.66 -2.00 23.82
C LYS A 557 -6.44 -3.17 24.77
N LEU A 558 -6.15 -4.35 24.24
CA LEU A 558 -5.87 -5.55 25.03
C LEU A 558 -4.68 -5.34 25.97
N ILE A 559 -3.55 -4.82 25.45
CA ILE A 559 -2.37 -4.49 26.26
C ILE A 559 -2.72 -3.52 27.40
N ASN A 560 -3.57 -2.52 27.15
CA ASN A 560 -3.99 -1.58 28.19
C ASN A 560 -4.98 -2.20 29.19
N GLU A 561 -5.86 -3.10 28.74
CA GLU A 561 -6.78 -3.87 29.58
C GLU A 561 -6.03 -4.80 30.52
N ASP A 562 -4.96 -5.44 30.03
CA ASP A 562 -4.02 -6.27 30.81
C ASP A 562 -3.19 -5.45 31.82
N LYS A 563 -3.28 -4.12 31.78
CA LYS A 563 -2.56 -3.19 32.67
C LYS A 563 -1.04 -3.38 32.61
N ILE A 564 -0.51 -3.60 31.41
CA ILE A 564 0.94 -3.67 31.19
C ILE A 564 1.59 -2.35 31.63
N GLN A 565 2.62 -2.46 32.47
CA GLN A 565 3.36 -1.31 33.00
C GLN A 565 4.59 -1.01 32.16
N ILE A 566 5.28 -2.05 31.68
CA ILE A 566 6.41 -1.91 30.76
C ILE A 566 6.16 -2.79 29.53
N LEU A 567 6.09 -2.17 28.37
CA LEU A 567 5.89 -2.85 27.10
C LEU A 567 7.19 -2.90 26.29
N ILE A 568 7.63 -4.10 25.95
CA ILE A 568 8.89 -4.37 25.29
C ILE A 568 8.65 -4.66 23.80
N ASN A 569 9.25 -3.83 22.96
CA ASN A 569 9.33 -4.02 21.51
C ASN A 569 10.51 -4.95 21.19
N LEU A 570 10.21 -6.19 20.79
CA LEU A 570 11.20 -7.18 20.38
C LEU A 570 11.36 -7.29 18.85
N ASN A 571 10.89 -6.30 18.09
CA ASN A 571 11.00 -6.29 16.63
C ASN A 571 11.83 -5.11 16.11
N GLY A 572 11.55 -3.88 16.56
CA GLY A 572 12.01 -2.66 15.91
C GLY A 572 11.52 -2.59 14.46
N TYR A 573 12.43 -2.38 13.49
CA TYR A 573 12.07 -2.26 12.06
C TYR A 573 12.37 -3.53 11.25
N THR A 574 11.90 -4.67 11.71
CA THR A 574 12.03 -5.97 11.04
C THR A 574 10.72 -6.44 10.41
N LYS A 575 10.77 -7.54 9.65
CA LYS A 575 9.60 -8.13 9.01
C LYS A 575 8.57 -8.56 10.07
N GLY A 576 7.31 -8.17 9.89
CA GLY A 576 6.23 -8.50 10.81
C GLY A 576 6.04 -7.51 11.97
N ALA A 577 6.92 -6.51 12.10
CA ALA A 577 6.79 -5.46 13.11
C ALA A 577 5.50 -4.64 12.93
N ARG A 578 4.86 -4.30 14.06
CA ARG A 578 3.65 -3.46 14.13
C ARG A 578 3.87 -2.29 15.09
N ASN A 579 4.80 -1.42 14.73
CA ASN A 579 5.25 -0.31 15.59
C ASN A 579 4.16 0.73 15.88
N GLU A 580 3.10 0.78 15.08
CA GLU A 580 1.92 1.60 15.34
C GLU A 580 1.20 1.21 16.65
N ILE A 581 1.36 -0.04 17.14
CA ILE A 581 0.87 -0.45 18.47
C ILE A 581 1.53 0.41 19.56
N PHE A 582 2.85 0.58 19.46
CA PHE A 582 3.63 1.39 20.39
C PHE A 582 3.38 2.88 20.20
N ALA A 583 3.12 3.33 18.97
CA ALA A 583 2.76 4.72 18.71
C ALA A 583 1.42 5.12 19.35
N MET A 584 0.51 4.16 19.59
CA MET A 584 -0.73 4.37 20.35
C MET A 584 -0.53 4.43 21.87
N GLN A 585 0.68 4.13 22.38
CA GLN A 585 1.06 4.21 23.79
C GLN A 585 0.12 3.51 24.79
N PRO A 586 -0.18 2.19 24.61
CA PRO A 586 -1.05 1.46 25.52
C PRO A 586 -0.48 1.23 26.93
N ALA A 587 0.85 1.36 27.10
CA ALA A 587 1.57 1.24 28.36
C ALA A 587 2.35 2.54 28.69
N PRO A 588 2.57 2.85 29.99
CA PRO A 588 3.24 4.09 30.40
C PRO A 588 4.76 4.09 30.17
N ILE A 589 5.39 2.93 30.07
CA ILE A 589 6.81 2.79 29.73
C ILE A 589 6.93 1.83 28.55
N GLN A 590 7.63 2.25 27.50
CA GLN A 590 7.88 1.43 26.32
C GLN A 590 9.38 1.31 26.05
N VAL A 591 9.84 0.10 25.75
CA VAL A 591 11.27 -0.23 25.71
C VAL A 591 11.58 -0.96 24.42
N SER A 592 12.62 -0.56 23.70
CA SER A 592 13.17 -1.35 22.60
C SER A 592 14.23 -2.32 23.12
N TYR A 593 14.18 -3.56 22.67
CA TYR A 593 15.17 -4.56 23.04
C TYR A 593 15.36 -5.64 21.97
N MET A 594 16.63 -5.97 21.69
CA MET A 594 17.13 -7.15 20.98
C MET A 594 16.76 -7.33 19.50
N GLY A 595 15.49 -7.21 19.12
CA GLY A 595 15.01 -7.52 17.76
C GLY A 595 15.61 -6.66 16.66
N PHE A 596 16.04 -5.44 17.01
CA PHE A 596 16.61 -4.48 16.08
C PHE A 596 17.88 -3.86 16.67
N PRO A 597 19.06 -4.03 16.04
CA PRO A 597 20.33 -3.53 16.55
C PRO A 597 20.56 -2.07 16.14
N GLY A 598 19.65 -1.19 16.56
CA GLY A 598 19.71 0.25 16.33
C GLY A 598 18.60 1.01 17.07
N THR A 599 18.57 2.33 16.88
CA THR A 599 17.51 3.19 17.42
C THR A 599 16.21 3.05 16.64
N THR A 600 15.08 3.03 17.36
CA THR A 600 13.74 3.13 16.76
C THR A 600 13.45 4.54 16.24
N GLY A 601 14.18 5.57 16.67
CA GLY A 601 13.90 6.96 16.33
C GLY A 601 12.52 7.44 16.83
N ALA A 602 11.85 6.65 17.66
CA ALA A 602 10.50 6.93 18.10
C ALA A 602 10.51 7.75 19.39
N THR A 603 9.75 8.84 19.42
CA THR A 603 9.53 9.63 20.64
C THR A 603 8.63 8.90 21.64
N TYR A 604 7.93 7.86 21.19
CA TYR A 604 7.06 7.02 22.01
C TYR A 604 7.77 5.77 22.57
N ILE A 605 9.07 5.58 22.32
CA ILE A 605 9.86 4.51 22.97
C ILE A 605 10.85 5.19 23.93
N ASP A 606 10.70 4.90 25.22
CA ASP A 606 11.43 5.61 26.29
C ASP A 606 12.87 5.12 26.43
N TYR A 607 13.07 3.80 26.39
CA TYR A 607 14.35 3.18 26.71
C TYR A 607 14.82 2.20 25.64
N LEU A 608 16.15 2.06 25.51
CA LEU A 608 16.81 1.01 24.74
C LEU A 608 17.69 0.19 25.70
N VAL A 609 17.37 -1.09 25.86
CA VAL A 609 18.21 -2.01 26.64
C VAL A 609 19.44 -2.38 25.82
N THR A 610 20.61 -2.02 26.34
CA THR A 610 21.92 -2.17 25.70
C THR A 610 23.01 -2.39 26.75
N ASP A 611 24.28 -2.21 26.40
CA ASP A 611 25.42 -2.24 27.33
C ASP A 611 26.42 -1.12 26.97
N GLU A 612 27.34 -0.84 27.89
CA GLU A 612 28.29 0.28 27.73
C GLU A 612 29.24 0.07 26.56
N PHE A 613 29.54 -1.17 26.16
CA PHE A 613 30.44 -1.41 25.03
C PHE A 613 29.73 -1.17 23.71
N VAL A 614 28.51 -1.69 23.55
CA VAL A 614 27.71 -1.60 22.33
C VAL A 614 27.21 -0.18 22.10
N SER A 615 26.70 0.47 23.14
CA SER A 615 26.15 1.83 23.07
C SER A 615 26.76 2.68 24.19
N PRO A 616 28.04 3.06 24.11
CA PRO A 616 28.67 3.88 25.14
C PRO A 616 27.97 5.23 25.22
N THR A 617 27.89 5.83 26.41
CA THR A 617 27.17 7.09 26.63
C THR A 617 27.65 8.23 25.73
N ARG A 618 28.92 8.21 25.29
CA ARG A 618 29.45 9.20 24.31
C ARG A 618 28.73 9.18 22.95
N PHE A 619 28.12 8.05 22.59
CA PHE A 619 27.32 7.89 21.38
C PHE A 619 25.82 7.99 21.68
N SER A 620 25.39 8.52 22.83
CA SER A 620 23.95 8.67 23.12
C SER A 620 23.21 9.56 22.12
N HIS A 621 23.90 10.47 21.43
CA HIS A 621 23.34 11.38 20.43
C HIS A 621 22.81 10.70 19.16
N ILE A 622 23.18 9.44 18.89
CA ILE A 622 22.67 8.67 17.75
C ILE A 622 21.48 7.76 18.10
N TYR A 623 20.91 7.94 19.31
CA TYR A 623 19.73 7.21 19.78
C TYR A 623 18.66 8.19 20.25
N SER A 624 17.39 7.94 19.89
CA SER A 624 16.26 8.68 20.46
C SER A 624 15.95 8.23 21.89
N GLU A 625 16.12 6.94 22.16
CA GLU A 625 15.82 6.31 23.43
C GLU A 625 16.88 6.59 24.51
N LYS A 626 16.48 6.45 25.77
CA LYS A 626 17.43 6.46 26.89
C LYS A 626 18.09 5.10 27.04
N LEU A 627 19.40 5.10 26.88
CA LEU A 627 20.25 3.91 27.04
C LEU A 627 20.17 3.35 28.46
N VAL A 628 19.86 2.07 28.55
CA VAL A 628 19.89 1.28 29.78
C VAL A 628 20.96 0.22 29.67
N HIS A 629 22.04 0.39 30.42
CA HIS A 629 23.20 -0.50 30.33
C HIS A 629 23.08 -1.68 31.28
N LEU A 630 23.01 -2.87 30.70
CA LEU A 630 23.21 -4.12 31.44
C LEU A 630 24.70 -4.32 31.78
N PRO A 631 25.03 -5.03 32.88
CA PRO A 631 26.38 -5.02 33.44
C PRO A 631 27.48 -5.67 32.57
N HIS A 632 27.14 -6.69 31.78
CA HIS A 632 28.12 -7.51 31.04
C HIS A 632 27.91 -7.45 29.53
N CYS A 633 26.73 -7.88 29.09
CA CYS A 633 26.33 -7.88 27.69
C CYS A 633 24.82 -7.70 27.64
N TYR A 634 24.35 -6.88 26.70
CA TYR A 634 22.92 -6.72 26.48
C TYR A 634 22.31 -7.94 25.78
N PHE A 635 23.13 -8.71 25.05
CA PHE A 635 22.68 -9.76 24.16
C PHE A 635 22.51 -11.08 24.93
N VAL A 636 21.26 -11.46 25.21
CA VAL A 636 20.95 -12.75 25.84
C VAL A 636 21.04 -13.90 24.82
N ASN A 637 21.26 -15.11 25.32
CA ASN A 637 21.11 -16.35 24.57
C ASN A 637 20.64 -17.48 25.50
N ASP A 638 20.26 -18.61 24.91
CA ASP A 638 19.63 -19.73 25.59
C ASP A 638 20.40 -21.06 25.46
N TYR A 639 21.67 -20.98 25.07
CA TYR A 639 22.41 -22.16 24.62
C TYR A 639 22.74 -23.13 25.75
N LYS A 640 22.97 -22.63 26.97
CA LYS A 640 23.17 -23.48 28.15
C LYS A 640 21.90 -24.28 28.52
N GLN A 641 20.73 -23.87 28.04
CA GLN A 641 19.46 -24.56 28.32
C GLN A 641 19.03 -25.46 27.16
N LYS A 642 19.32 -25.06 25.92
CA LYS A 642 18.78 -25.71 24.71
C LYS A 642 19.80 -26.35 23.79
N ASN A 643 21.06 -25.95 23.88
CA ASN A 643 22.11 -26.40 22.97
C ASN A 643 23.30 -26.99 23.71
N LEU A 644 23.11 -27.56 24.90
CA LEU A 644 24.16 -28.32 25.59
C LEU A 644 24.54 -29.60 24.85
N ASP A 645 23.57 -30.21 24.15
CA ASP A 645 23.75 -31.41 23.34
C ASP A 645 24.74 -31.21 22.17
N VAL A 646 24.97 -29.97 21.74
CA VAL A 646 25.97 -29.66 20.71
C VAL A 646 27.40 -29.83 21.23
N LEU A 647 27.58 -29.89 22.55
CA LEU A 647 28.86 -30.10 23.21
C LEU A 647 29.13 -31.58 23.54
N ASP A 648 28.21 -32.48 23.18
CA ASP A 648 28.35 -33.91 23.44
C ASP A 648 29.58 -34.47 22.69
N PRO A 649 30.60 -34.98 23.41
CA PRO A 649 31.83 -35.49 22.79
C PRO A 649 31.62 -36.77 21.96
N THR A 650 30.44 -37.42 22.04
CA THR A 650 30.11 -38.61 21.24
C THR A 650 29.62 -38.28 19.84
N CYS A 651 29.12 -37.06 19.60
CA CYS A 651 28.67 -36.57 18.29
C CYS A 651 29.75 -35.72 17.61
N GLN A 652 30.91 -36.32 17.32
CA GLN A 652 32.01 -35.62 16.64
C GLN A 652 31.85 -35.63 15.12
N HIS A 653 31.69 -34.44 14.55
CA HIS A 653 31.81 -34.23 13.11
C HIS A 653 33.28 -34.16 12.70
N LYS A 654 33.54 -34.47 11.42
CA LYS A 654 34.85 -34.36 10.80
C LYS A 654 34.83 -33.26 9.75
N ARG A 655 35.99 -32.67 9.47
CA ARG A 655 36.12 -31.67 8.40
C ARG A 655 35.70 -32.25 7.04
N LEU A 656 36.03 -33.52 6.80
CA LEU A 656 35.61 -34.23 5.59
C LEU A 656 34.09 -34.22 5.34
N ASP A 657 33.26 -34.22 6.40
CA ASP A 657 31.79 -34.25 6.28
C ASP A 657 31.23 -32.97 5.61
N TYR A 658 32.02 -31.88 5.61
CA TYR A 658 31.67 -30.61 4.97
C TYR A 658 32.60 -30.26 3.81
N GLY A 659 33.38 -31.22 3.32
CA GLY A 659 34.36 -30.99 2.25
C GLY A 659 35.52 -30.07 2.65
N LEU A 660 35.84 -30.00 3.95
CA LEU A 660 36.95 -29.20 4.45
C LEU A 660 38.26 -30.01 4.47
N PRO A 661 39.40 -29.37 4.16
CA PRO A 661 40.71 -30.01 4.25
C PRO A 661 41.16 -30.17 5.71
N GLU A 662 41.69 -31.36 6.03
CA GLU A 662 42.16 -31.70 7.39
C GLU A 662 43.49 -31.01 7.76
N ASP A 663 44.32 -30.67 6.77
CA ASP A 663 45.69 -30.19 6.94
C ASP A 663 45.84 -28.66 6.86
N LYS A 664 44.77 -27.93 6.49
CA LYS A 664 44.78 -26.46 6.40
C LYS A 664 44.23 -25.79 7.66
N PHE A 665 44.67 -24.55 7.87
CA PHE A 665 44.02 -23.65 8.82
C PHE A 665 42.68 -23.15 8.25
N ILE A 666 41.60 -23.23 9.01
CA ILE A 666 40.24 -22.87 8.56
C ILE A 666 39.80 -21.57 9.23
N PHE A 667 39.83 -20.48 8.47
CA PHE A 667 39.08 -19.28 8.81
C PHE A 667 37.60 -19.48 8.49
N ALA A 668 36.69 -18.95 9.30
CA ALA A 668 35.26 -19.07 9.05
C ALA A 668 34.53 -17.73 9.16
N CYS A 669 33.51 -17.54 8.33
CA CYS A 669 32.52 -16.49 8.50
C CYS A 669 31.15 -17.01 8.02
N PHE A 670 30.25 -17.27 8.97
CA PHE A 670 28.90 -17.78 8.67
C PHE A 670 27.82 -16.70 8.71
N ASN A 671 28.22 -15.45 8.55
CA ASN A 671 27.29 -14.35 8.37
C ASN A 671 26.64 -14.44 6.97
N GLN A 672 25.42 -13.90 6.86
CA GLN A 672 24.84 -13.67 5.54
C GLN A 672 25.69 -12.68 4.75
N LEU A 673 25.74 -12.86 3.44
CA LEU A 673 26.71 -12.17 2.57
C LEU A 673 26.52 -10.65 2.53
N TYR A 674 25.30 -10.14 2.79
CA TYR A 674 25.04 -8.69 2.85
C TYR A 674 25.86 -7.95 3.91
N LYS A 675 26.40 -8.65 4.91
CA LYS A 675 27.26 -8.07 5.96
C LYS A 675 28.70 -7.85 5.51
N MET A 676 29.07 -8.34 4.33
CA MET A 676 30.41 -8.21 3.77
C MET A 676 30.48 -7.04 2.79
N ASP A 677 31.61 -6.38 2.76
CA ASP A 677 31.92 -5.30 1.83
C ASP A 677 33.33 -5.49 1.24
N PRO A 678 33.71 -4.70 0.21
CA PRO A 678 35.02 -4.86 -0.42
C PRO A 678 36.18 -4.72 0.55
N GLU A 679 36.08 -3.82 1.54
CA GLU A 679 37.19 -3.55 2.47
C GLU A 679 37.52 -4.78 3.32
N ILE A 680 36.53 -5.37 3.99
CA ILE A 680 36.77 -6.55 4.84
C ILE A 680 37.16 -7.77 4.00
N PHE A 681 36.57 -7.95 2.81
CA PHE A 681 36.87 -9.12 1.99
C PHE A 681 38.27 -9.03 1.36
N ASN A 682 38.74 -7.82 1.02
CA ASN A 682 40.14 -7.58 0.63
C ASN A 682 41.10 -7.93 1.79
N THR A 683 40.77 -7.54 3.01
CA THR A 683 41.56 -7.90 4.20
C THR A 683 41.63 -9.42 4.37
N TRP A 684 40.52 -10.14 4.18
CA TRP A 684 40.53 -11.61 4.21
C TRP A 684 41.38 -12.22 3.09
N CYS A 685 41.34 -11.66 1.88
CA CYS A 685 42.22 -12.07 0.80
C CYS A 685 43.71 -11.88 1.17
N ASN A 686 44.06 -10.78 1.85
CA ASN A 686 45.41 -10.56 2.35
C ASN A 686 45.82 -11.58 3.43
N ILE A 687 44.91 -11.90 4.36
CA ILE A 687 45.14 -12.95 5.38
C ILE A 687 45.43 -14.29 4.69
N LEU A 688 44.63 -14.69 3.70
CA LEU A 688 44.82 -15.95 2.96
C LEU A 688 46.15 -16.00 2.19
N LYS A 689 46.61 -14.87 1.65
CA LYS A 689 47.94 -14.76 1.01
C LYS A 689 49.08 -14.88 2.02
N ARG A 690 48.92 -14.31 3.22
CA ARG A 690 49.91 -14.36 4.30
C ARG A 690 49.93 -15.70 5.03
N VAL A 691 48.87 -16.49 4.93
CA VAL A 691 48.73 -17.83 5.51
C VAL A 691 48.39 -18.83 4.38
N PRO A 692 49.35 -19.17 3.50
CA PRO A 692 49.05 -19.92 2.27
C PRO A 692 48.46 -21.32 2.51
N ASN A 693 48.78 -21.97 3.63
CA ASN A 693 48.17 -23.24 4.04
C ASN A 693 46.86 -23.02 4.85
N SER A 694 45.95 -22.23 4.30
CA SER A 694 44.65 -21.93 4.92
C SER A 694 43.51 -21.88 3.90
N ALA A 695 42.28 -21.95 4.40
CA ALA A 695 41.07 -21.71 3.64
C ALA A 695 40.08 -20.85 4.45
N LEU A 696 39.21 -20.13 3.75
CA LEU A 696 38.11 -19.35 4.28
C LEU A 696 36.78 -20.06 3.98
N TRP A 697 36.04 -20.36 5.03
CA TRP A 697 34.78 -21.09 5.00
C TRP A 697 33.59 -20.15 5.20
N LEU A 698 32.77 -20.00 4.16
CA LEU A 698 31.70 -19.00 4.09
C LEU A 698 30.30 -19.63 4.02
N LEU A 699 29.29 -18.90 4.49
CA LEU A 699 27.90 -19.29 4.30
C LEU A 699 27.42 -18.95 2.88
N ARG A 700 26.83 -19.92 2.20
CA ARG A 700 26.16 -19.77 0.90
C ARG A 700 24.75 -19.19 1.09
N PHE A 701 24.66 -17.90 1.41
CA PHE A 701 23.35 -17.27 1.58
C PHE A 701 23.34 -15.76 1.26
N PRO A 702 22.72 -15.34 0.13
CA PRO A 702 22.09 -16.16 -0.91
C PRO A 702 23.12 -16.87 -1.80
N ALA A 703 22.72 -17.98 -2.44
CA ALA A 703 23.61 -18.77 -3.32
C ALA A 703 24.19 -17.98 -4.50
N ALA A 704 23.47 -16.98 -4.99
CA ALA A 704 23.92 -16.11 -6.07
C ALA A 704 25.22 -15.32 -5.75
N GLY A 705 25.56 -15.15 -4.47
CA GLY A 705 26.80 -14.45 -4.07
C GLY A 705 28.07 -15.31 -4.17
N GLU A 706 27.96 -16.64 -4.17
CA GLU A 706 29.14 -17.52 -4.14
C GLU A 706 30.08 -17.29 -5.33
N MET A 707 29.54 -17.32 -6.56
CA MET A 707 30.36 -17.18 -7.77
C MET A 707 31.07 -15.81 -7.82
N ARG A 708 30.40 -14.76 -7.33
CA ARG A 708 30.96 -13.40 -7.30
C ARG A 708 32.11 -13.29 -6.31
N LEU A 709 31.95 -13.81 -5.10
CA LEU A 709 33.02 -13.81 -4.10
C LEU A 709 34.21 -14.67 -4.52
N ARG A 710 33.98 -15.83 -5.15
CA ARG A 710 35.05 -16.65 -5.73
C ARG A 710 35.83 -15.90 -6.80
N ALA A 711 35.12 -15.31 -7.77
CA ALA A 711 35.75 -14.54 -8.85
C ALA A 711 36.51 -13.32 -8.30
N TYR A 712 35.94 -12.62 -7.33
CA TYR A 712 36.58 -11.50 -6.67
C TYR A 712 37.85 -11.92 -5.93
N ALA A 713 37.81 -13.00 -5.14
CA ALA A 713 38.98 -13.52 -4.42
C ALA A 713 40.12 -13.91 -5.38
N VAL A 714 39.79 -14.57 -6.51
CA VAL A 714 40.76 -14.91 -7.55
C VAL A 714 41.38 -13.66 -8.16
N ALA A 715 40.59 -12.62 -8.44
CA ALA A 715 41.10 -11.35 -8.93
C ALA A 715 42.04 -10.65 -7.91
N GLN A 716 41.88 -10.92 -6.61
CA GLN A 716 42.78 -10.43 -5.54
C GLN A 716 44.01 -11.33 -5.28
N GLY A 717 44.20 -12.37 -6.09
CA GLY A 717 45.35 -13.28 -6.03
C GLY A 717 45.21 -14.42 -5.02
N VAL A 718 43.99 -14.77 -4.60
CA VAL A 718 43.72 -15.93 -3.73
C VAL A 718 43.50 -17.18 -4.58
N ASN A 719 44.04 -18.33 -4.15
CA ASN A 719 43.82 -19.59 -4.86
C ASN A 719 42.36 -20.04 -4.72
N PRO A 720 41.70 -20.53 -5.80
CA PRO A 720 40.29 -20.94 -5.75
C PRO A 720 39.94 -21.95 -4.64
N ASP A 721 40.86 -22.88 -4.36
CA ASP A 721 40.72 -23.93 -3.33
C ASP A 721 40.84 -23.42 -1.89
N GLN A 722 41.12 -22.13 -1.70
CA GLN A 722 41.11 -21.48 -0.39
C GLN A 722 39.74 -20.89 -0.05
N ILE A 723 38.78 -20.84 -0.98
CA ILE A 723 37.42 -20.35 -0.69
C ILE A 723 36.46 -21.53 -0.69
N ILE A 724 35.82 -21.80 0.44
CA ILE A 724 34.90 -22.93 0.62
C ILE A 724 33.54 -22.38 1.07
N PHE A 725 32.47 -22.93 0.53
CA PHE A 725 31.11 -22.54 0.89
C PHE A 725 30.35 -23.69 1.53
N THR A 726 29.46 -23.39 2.46
CA THR A 726 28.51 -24.33 3.05
C THR A 726 27.10 -23.77 3.04
N ASP A 727 26.11 -24.66 2.96
CA ASP A 727 24.71 -24.27 2.99
C ASP A 727 24.24 -23.85 4.39
N VAL A 728 23.04 -23.26 4.43
CA VAL A 728 22.33 -23.02 5.69
C VAL A 728 22.03 -24.38 6.34
N ALA A 729 22.34 -24.50 7.62
CA ALA A 729 22.11 -25.70 8.40
C ALA A 729 21.09 -25.44 9.52
N MET A 730 20.49 -26.51 10.04
CA MET A 730 19.69 -26.43 11.26
C MET A 730 20.54 -25.89 12.42
N LYS A 731 19.90 -25.24 13.40
CA LYS A 731 20.59 -24.48 14.45
C LYS A 731 21.66 -25.30 15.19
N GLN A 732 21.33 -26.51 15.64
CA GLN A 732 22.29 -27.39 16.34
C GLN A 732 23.49 -27.74 15.46
N GLU A 733 23.23 -28.13 14.21
CA GLU A 733 24.24 -28.48 13.22
C GLU A 733 25.15 -27.29 12.89
N HIS A 734 24.58 -26.09 12.76
CA HIS A 734 25.30 -24.85 12.55
C HIS A 734 26.30 -24.58 13.69
N ILE A 735 25.88 -24.79 14.94
CA ILE A 735 26.77 -24.62 16.09
C ILE A 735 27.83 -25.73 16.14
N ARG A 736 27.44 -27.00 15.94
CA ARG A 736 28.37 -28.15 15.96
C ARG A 736 29.49 -27.98 14.93
N ARG A 737 29.14 -27.70 13.67
CA ARG A 737 30.12 -27.55 12.58
C ARG A 737 31.07 -26.38 12.81
N SER A 738 30.65 -25.37 13.56
CA SER A 738 31.49 -24.21 13.86
C SER A 738 32.74 -24.59 14.66
N ALA A 739 32.71 -25.68 15.42
CA ALA A 739 33.88 -26.19 16.15
C ALA A 739 34.99 -26.77 15.24
N LEU A 740 34.71 -26.98 13.94
CA LEU A 740 35.67 -27.50 12.96
C LEU A 740 36.59 -26.43 12.37
N ALA A 741 36.20 -25.16 12.50
CA ALA A 741 37.01 -24.02 12.12
C ALA A 741 38.06 -23.70 13.20
N ASP A 742 39.09 -22.95 12.83
CA ASP A 742 40.18 -22.56 13.74
C ASP A 742 40.02 -21.12 14.24
N LEU A 743 39.54 -20.20 13.38
CA LEU A 743 39.31 -18.80 13.76
C LEU A 743 38.13 -18.19 12.98
N PHE A 744 37.24 -17.52 13.69
CA PHE A 744 36.15 -16.77 13.06
C PHE A 744 36.59 -15.35 12.69
N LEU A 745 36.27 -14.92 11.48
CA LEU A 745 36.51 -13.57 10.98
C LEU A 745 35.19 -12.80 10.95
N ASP A 746 35.02 -11.85 11.86
CA ASP A 746 33.81 -11.03 11.95
C ASP A 746 33.78 -9.89 10.93
N THR A 747 32.57 -9.42 10.59
CA THR A 747 32.33 -8.34 9.64
C THR A 747 32.13 -6.99 10.36
N PRO A 748 32.97 -5.96 10.11
CA PRO A 748 32.91 -4.69 10.85
C PRO A 748 31.64 -3.86 10.62
N LEU A 749 31.15 -3.75 9.37
CA LEU A 749 29.98 -2.91 9.04
C LEU A 749 28.66 -3.43 9.62
N CYS A 750 28.59 -4.73 9.89
CA CYS A 750 27.50 -5.35 10.63
C CYS A 750 28.02 -6.66 11.22
N ASN A 751 28.19 -6.71 12.54
CA ASN A 751 28.83 -7.86 13.18
C ASN A 751 27.98 -9.14 13.09
N ALA A 752 28.64 -10.25 13.40
CA ALA A 752 28.02 -11.48 13.86
C ALA A 752 27.29 -11.22 15.20
N HIS A 753 25.96 -11.27 15.17
CA HIS A 753 25.11 -11.14 16.36
C HIS A 753 24.81 -12.54 16.88
N THR A 754 23.71 -13.15 16.45
CA THR A 754 23.39 -14.57 16.73
C THR A 754 24.51 -15.51 16.30
N THR A 755 25.09 -15.30 15.11
CA THR A 755 26.24 -16.09 14.65
C THR A 755 27.45 -15.94 15.58
N GLY A 756 27.63 -14.77 16.18
CA GLY A 756 28.72 -14.51 17.12
C GLY A 756 28.54 -15.33 18.41
N THR A 757 27.31 -15.42 18.92
CA THR A 757 27.03 -16.28 20.07
C THR A 757 27.15 -17.77 19.71
N ASP A 758 26.71 -18.17 18.52
CA ASP A 758 26.80 -19.56 18.02
C ASP A 758 28.23 -20.07 18.04
N ILE A 759 29.15 -19.30 17.44
CA ILE A 759 30.54 -19.72 17.31
C ILE A 759 31.29 -19.66 18.65
N LEU A 760 30.98 -18.71 19.52
CA LEU A 760 31.55 -18.66 20.86
C LEU A 760 31.05 -19.83 21.73
N TRP A 761 29.80 -20.26 21.55
CA TRP A 761 29.28 -21.45 22.23
C TRP A 761 29.99 -22.72 21.75
N ALA A 762 30.29 -22.84 20.46
CA ALA A 762 31.14 -23.92 19.91
C ALA A 762 32.58 -23.88 20.45
N GLY A 763 33.02 -22.73 20.96
CA GLY A 763 34.38 -22.49 21.46
C GLY A 763 35.35 -22.05 20.37
N LEU A 764 34.84 -21.48 19.27
CA LEU A 764 35.62 -20.89 18.19
C LEU A 764 35.99 -19.44 18.54
N PRO A 765 37.29 -19.08 18.66
CA PRO A 765 37.69 -17.69 18.84
C PRO A 765 37.31 -16.83 17.64
N MET A 766 37.10 -15.52 17.84
CA MET A 766 36.84 -14.57 16.75
C MET A 766 37.77 -13.37 16.75
N VAL A 767 37.92 -12.72 15.60
CA VAL A 767 38.51 -11.37 15.49
C VAL A 767 37.41 -10.40 15.05
N THR A 768 37.21 -9.32 15.82
CA THR A 768 36.20 -8.29 15.54
C THR A 768 36.76 -6.88 15.73
N MET A 769 36.27 -5.94 14.91
CA MET A 769 36.66 -4.53 14.92
C MET A 769 35.42 -3.66 15.13
N PRO A 770 35.24 -3.05 16.30
CA PRO A 770 34.08 -2.23 16.57
C PRO A 770 34.18 -0.85 15.89
N LEU A 771 33.10 -0.42 15.24
CA LEU A 771 32.95 0.95 14.69
C LEU A 771 32.00 1.78 15.59
N GLU A 772 31.22 2.70 15.03
CA GLU A 772 30.37 3.63 15.81
C GLU A 772 28.96 3.10 16.09
N LYS A 773 28.28 2.54 15.08
CA LYS A 773 26.88 2.11 15.17
C LYS A 773 26.72 0.88 16.08
N MET A 774 25.56 0.75 16.73
CA MET A 774 25.22 -0.41 17.58
C MET A 774 25.58 -1.77 16.94
N ALA A 775 25.12 -2.01 15.71
CA ALA A 775 25.33 -3.28 15.02
C ALA A 775 26.79 -3.61 14.67
N THR A 776 27.68 -2.62 14.72
CA THR A 776 29.12 -2.77 14.46
C THR A 776 29.90 -3.10 15.72
N ARG A 777 29.24 -3.15 16.89
CA ARG A 777 29.88 -3.32 18.20
C ARG A 777 29.39 -4.54 18.98
N VAL A 778 28.38 -5.23 18.48
CA VAL A 778 27.77 -6.38 19.16
C VAL A 778 28.79 -7.50 19.41
N ALA A 779 29.55 -7.90 18.39
CA ALA A 779 30.52 -9.00 18.54
C ALA A 779 31.59 -8.71 19.59
N GLY A 780 32.04 -7.44 19.70
CA GLY A 780 32.96 -7.04 20.76
C GLY A 780 32.36 -7.18 22.16
N SER A 781 31.07 -6.84 22.34
CA SER A 781 30.38 -7.07 23.62
C SER A 781 30.25 -8.57 23.95
N LEU A 782 29.92 -9.40 22.95
CA LEU A 782 29.92 -10.85 23.12
C LEU A 782 31.30 -11.35 23.58
N CYS A 783 32.37 -10.90 22.91
CA CYS A 783 33.75 -11.23 23.25
C CYS A 783 34.11 -10.86 24.68
N LEU A 784 33.78 -9.65 25.12
CA LEU A 784 34.05 -9.19 26.49
C LEU A 784 33.30 -10.04 27.54
N ALA A 785 32.06 -10.41 27.26
CA ALA A 785 31.25 -11.23 28.16
C ALA A 785 31.73 -12.69 28.29
N THR A 786 32.66 -13.14 27.45
CA THR A 786 33.41 -14.40 27.67
C THR A 786 34.50 -14.28 28.73
N GLY A 787 34.93 -13.04 29.06
CA GLY A 787 36.10 -12.76 29.88
C GLY A 787 37.43 -12.77 29.11
N LEU A 788 37.42 -12.98 27.79
CA LEU A 788 38.61 -13.12 26.93
C LEU A 788 38.64 -12.10 25.77
N GLY A 789 37.86 -11.02 25.87
CA GLY A 789 37.64 -10.08 24.76
C GLY A 789 38.89 -9.35 24.27
N ASP A 790 39.86 -9.07 25.13
CA ASP A 790 41.09 -8.33 24.76
C ASP A 790 41.91 -9.05 23.68
N GLU A 791 41.82 -10.38 23.63
CA GLU A 791 42.50 -11.20 22.62
C GLU A 791 41.72 -11.33 21.30
N MET A 792 40.45 -10.90 21.27
CA MET A 792 39.54 -11.02 20.13
C MET A 792 39.16 -9.67 19.50
N ILE A 793 39.31 -8.56 20.24
CA ILE A 793 38.96 -7.21 19.78
C ILE A 793 40.21 -6.47 19.29
N VAL A 794 40.07 -5.78 18.17
CA VAL A 794 41.10 -4.93 17.56
C VAL A 794 40.57 -3.53 17.29
N SER A 795 41.46 -2.57 17.04
CA SER A 795 41.07 -1.15 16.88
C SER A 795 41.16 -0.60 15.45
N SER A 796 41.73 -1.35 14.51
CA SER A 796 41.87 -0.94 13.11
C SER A 796 41.91 -2.14 12.16
N MET A 797 41.65 -1.88 10.86
CA MET A 797 41.68 -2.93 9.82
C MET A 797 43.08 -3.57 9.71
N LYS A 798 44.13 -2.78 9.93
CA LYS A 798 45.51 -3.29 10.00
C LYS A 798 45.70 -4.25 11.17
N GLU A 799 45.24 -3.87 12.37
CA GLU A 799 45.31 -4.76 13.53
C GLU A 799 44.44 -6.00 13.37
N TYR A 800 43.31 -5.91 12.67
CA TYR A 800 42.47 -7.05 12.31
C TYR A 800 43.27 -8.08 11.51
N GLU A 801 43.92 -7.64 10.43
CA GLU A 801 44.77 -8.50 9.59
C GLU A 801 45.90 -9.12 10.42
N GLU A 802 46.65 -8.30 11.17
CA GLU A 802 47.77 -8.76 12.00
C GLU A 802 47.34 -9.76 13.07
N ARG A 803 46.19 -9.52 13.73
CA ARG A 803 45.66 -10.42 14.76
C ARG A 803 45.29 -11.78 14.17
N ALA A 804 44.59 -11.78 13.03
CA ALA A 804 44.19 -13.02 12.36
C ALA A 804 45.41 -13.83 11.90
N VAL A 805 46.39 -13.18 11.27
CA VAL A 805 47.62 -13.84 10.82
C VAL A 805 48.45 -14.33 12.01
N SER A 806 48.59 -13.53 13.07
CA SER A 806 49.31 -13.92 14.28
C SER A 806 48.73 -15.17 14.94
N LEU A 807 47.40 -15.24 15.07
CA LEU A 807 46.71 -16.41 15.63
C LEU A 807 46.85 -17.64 14.74
N ALA A 808 46.77 -17.48 13.42
CA ALA A 808 46.90 -18.57 12.47
C ALA A 808 48.32 -19.18 12.43
N LEU A 809 49.35 -18.33 12.55
CA LEU A 809 50.75 -18.77 12.54
C LEU A 809 51.25 -19.22 13.92
N ASN A 810 50.56 -18.90 15.01
CA ASN A 810 50.92 -19.26 16.38
C ASN A 810 49.91 -20.24 17.00
N LYS A 811 50.02 -21.51 16.59
CA LYS A 811 49.13 -22.60 17.08
C LYS A 811 49.05 -22.70 18.61
N PRO A 812 50.15 -22.62 19.40
CA PRO A 812 50.05 -22.67 20.87
C PRO A 812 49.20 -21.53 21.45
N LYS A 813 49.33 -20.31 20.93
CA LYS A 813 48.55 -19.16 21.38
C LYS A 813 47.07 -19.33 21.09
N LEU A 814 46.72 -19.73 19.86
CA LEU A 814 45.34 -19.99 19.48
C LEU A 814 44.74 -21.13 20.31
N GLN A 815 45.46 -22.24 20.48
CA GLN A 815 44.99 -23.37 21.28
C GLN A 815 44.73 -22.98 22.73
N SER A 816 45.58 -22.13 23.32
CA SER A 816 45.37 -21.59 24.66
C SER A 816 44.10 -20.76 24.76
N LEU A 817 43.85 -19.88 23.79
CA LEU A 817 42.61 -19.09 23.72
C LEU A 817 41.36 -19.99 23.55
N THR A 818 41.40 -20.93 22.62
CA THR A 818 40.34 -21.91 22.38
C THR A 818 40.03 -22.74 23.63
N ASN A 819 41.06 -23.26 24.30
CA ASN A 819 40.88 -24.06 25.52
C ASN A 819 40.23 -23.23 26.65
N ARG A 820 40.65 -21.98 26.83
CA ARG A 820 40.06 -21.07 27.83
C ARG A 820 38.60 -20.72 27.51
N LEU A 821 38.28 -20.41 26.25
CA LEU A 821 36.89 -20.21 25.82
C LEU A 821 36.02 -21.44 26.13
N LYS A 822 36.51 -22.63 25.76
CA LYS A 822 35.81 -23.89 26.00
C LYS A 822 35.61 -24.17 27.48
N ALA A 823 36.58 -23.82 28.34
CA ALA A 823 36.50 -24.00 29.78
C ALA A 823 35.55 -23.01 30.47
N PHE A 824 35.57 -21.73 30.05
CA PHE A 824 34.80 -20.68 30.72
C PHE A 824 33.37 -20.53 30.22
N ARG A 825 32.99 -21.08 29.06
CA ARG A 825 31.63 -20.92 28.51
C ARG A 825 30.50 -21.34 29.46
N MET A 826 30.76 -22.24 30.41
CA MET A 826 29.76 -22.71 31.37
C MET A 826 29.54 -21.75 32.54
N THR A 827 30.49 -20.84 32.80
CA THR A 827 30.53 -19.95 33.96
C THR A 827 30.60 -18.46 33.59
N CYS A 828 30.94 -18.12 32.35
CA CYS A 828 31.03 -16.74 31.91
C CYS A 828 29.65 -16.07 31.83
N PRO A 829 29.55 -14.75 32.04
CA PRO A 829 28.30 -14.02 31.97
C PRO A 829 27.52 -14.21 30.66
N LEU A 830 28.23 -14.38 29.53
CA LEU A 830 27.60 -14.52 28.21
C LEU A 830 26.55 -15.64 28.14
N PHE A 831 26.78 -16.79 28.78
CA PHE A 831 25.89 -17.97 28.71
C PHE A 831 25.15 -18.23 30.04
N ASP A 832 25.09 -17.24 30.93
CA ASP A 832 24.33 -17.29 32.18
C ASP A 832 23.00 -16.52 32.05
N THR A 833 22.05 -17.12 31.35
CA THR A 833 20.71 -16.57 31.10
C THR A 833 19.99 -16.18 32.39
N LYS A 834 20.15 -16.96 33.48
CA LYS A 834 19.49 -16.68 34.76
C LYS A 834 20.07 -15.43 35.44
N ARG A 835 21.40 -15.25 35.44
CA ARG A 835 22.02 -14.00 35.88
C ARG A 835 21.58 -12.82 35.01
N TRP A 836 21.52 -13.04 33.70
CA TRP A 836 21.08 -12.01 32.76
C TRP A 836 19.64 -11.55 33.04
N VAL A 837 18.70 -12.48 33.23
CA VAL A 837 17.29 -12.16 33.57
C VAL A 837 17.17 -11.37 34.86
N ARG A 838 17.92 -11.72 35.91
CA ARG A 838 17.95 -10.93 37.16
C ARG A 838 18.41 -9.49 36.93
N ASN A 839 19.38 -9.27 36.03
CA ASN A 839 19.84 -7.93 35.69
C ASN A 839 18.83 -7.16 34.84
N LEU A 840 18.12 -7.84 33.95
CA LEU A 840 16.99 -7.26 33.21
C LEU A 840 15.86 -6.83 34.16
N GLU A 841 15.52 -7.67 35.15
CA GLU A 841 14.53 -7.33 36.18
C GLU A 841 14.95 -6.07 36.95
N ARG A 842 16.21 -6.00 37.39
CA ARG A 842 16.75 -4.80 38.04
C ARG A 842 16.58 -3.54 37.17
N ALA A 843 16.75 -3.68 35.86
CA ALA A 843 16.50 -2.59 34.91
C ALA A 843 15.02 -2.17 34.91
N TYR A 844 14.10 -3.13 34.81
CA TYR A 844 12.66 -2.89 34.80
C TYR A 844 12.15 -2.23 36.08
N PHE A 845 12.57 -2.71 37.26
CA PHE A 845 12.21 -2.07 38.52
C PHE A 845 12.74 -0.64 38.59
N LYS A 846 13.98 -0.39 38.12
CA LYS A 846 14.53 0.97 38.09
C LYS A 846 13.75 1.89 37.13
N MET A 847 13.38 1.42 35.94
CA MET A 847 12.51 2.17 35.02
C MET A 847 11.18 2.53 35.68
N TRP A 848 10.54 1.55 36.34
CA TRP A 848 9.27 1.74 37.03
C TRP A 848 9.38 2.73 38.20
N ASN A 849 10.42 2.63 39.02
CA ASN A 849 10.61 3.53 40.16
C ASN A 849 10.89 4.98 39.70
N ILE A 850 11.62 5.17 38.59
CA ILE A 850 11.79 6.49 37.95
C ILE A 850 10.42 7.06 37.55
N HIS A 851 9.58 6.27 36.90
CA HIS A 851 8.23 6.66 36.52
C HIS A 851 7.34 6.98 37.73
N CYS A 852 7.35 6.14 38.78
CA CYS A 852 6.66 6.37 40.05
C CYS A 852 7.05 7.69 40.72
N SER A 853 8.30 8.08 40.60
CA SER A 853 8.80 9.34 41.16
C SER A 853 8.43 10.59 40.32
N GLY A 854 7.74 10.42 39.19
CA GLY A 854 7.38 11.51 38.27
C GLY A 854 8.57 12.08 37.48
N GLN A 855 9.71 11.38 37.48
CA GLN A 855 10.89 11.79 36.74
C GLN A 855 10.79 11.40 35.26
N GLN A 856 11.42 12.20 34.40
CA GLN A 856 11.55 11.88 32.98
C GLN A 856 12.55 10.74 32.75
N PRO A 857 12.36 9.91 31.70
CA PRO A 857 13.34 8.90 31.31
C PRO A 857 14.74 9.49 31.14
N HIS A 858 15.74 8.81 31.70
CA HIS A 858 17.15 9.18 31.58
C HIS A 858 18.07 7.96 31.51
N HIS A 859 19.28 8.14 31.01
CA HIS A 859 20.27 7.07 30.90
C HIS A 859 20.65 6.52 32.27
N PHE A 860 20.78 5.21 32.40
CA PHE A 860 21.32 4.62 33.63
C PHE A 860 22.01 3.29 33.39
N LYS A 861 22.85 2.92 34.35
CA LYS A 861 23.53 1.62 34.41
C LYS A 861 22.91 0.76 35.49
N VAL A 862 22.76 -0.53 35.19
CA VAL A 862 22.45 -1.56 36.17
C VAL A 862 23.76 -2.02 36.80
N ALA A 863 23.80 -2.10 38.13
CA ALA A 863 24.91 -2.69 38.88
C ALA A 863 24.45 -4.01 39.50
N GLU A 864 25.38 -4.93 39.71
CA GLU A 864 25.06 -6.24 40.29
C GLU A 864 25.05 -6.27 41.83
N ASN A 865 25.38 -5.15 42.48
CA ASN A 865 25.50 -5.06 43.93
C ASN A 865 24.14 -5.22 44.62
N ASP A 866 24.05 -6.14 45.57
CA ASP A 866 22.80 -6.50 46.26
C ASP A 866 22.24 -5.40 47.19
N PHE A 867 23.02 -4.37 47.52
CA PHE A 867 22.58 -3.24 48.36
C PHE A 867 21.64 -2.25 47.64
N ASP A 868 21.67 -2.24 46.30
CA ASP A 868 20.80 -1.42 45.45
C ASP A 868 19.68 -2.27 44.82
N CYS A 869 19.19 -3.29 45.53
CA CYS A 869 18.11 -4.13 45.03
C CYS A 869 16.84 -3.27 44.86
N PRO A 870 16.34 -3.04 43.63
CA PRO A 870 15.31 -2.04 43.35
C PRO A 870 13.90 -2.48 43.78
N TYR A 871 13.78 -3.63 44.46
CA TYR A 871 12.52 -4.10 45.04
C TYR A 871 12.08 -3.26 46.25
N ASP A 872 13.02 -2.58 46.93
CA ASP A 872 12.81 -2.06 48.29
C ASP A 872 12.78 -0.52 48.40
N ARG A 873 12.72 0.23 47.29
CA ARG A 873 12.60 1.70 47.32
C ARG A 873 11.66 2.26 46.26
#